data_AF-A0AAN7JDL7-F1
#
_entry.id   AF-A0AAN7JDL7-F1
#
_cell.length_a   1.000
_cell.length_b   1.000
_cell.length_c   1.000
_cell.angle_alpha   90.00
_cell.angle_beta   90.00
_cell.angle_gamma   90.00
#
_symmetry.space_group_name_H-M   'P 1'
#
loop_
_entity.id
_entity.type
_entity.pdbx_description
1 polymer ?
#
loop_
_entity_poly.entity_id
_entity_poly.type
_entity_poly.pdbx_seq_one_letter_code
_entity_poly.pdbx_strand_id
1 'polypeptide(L)'
;MAAFTKRLLEKAIHHPQIMGHGNLEAKDIAFQTHVHYGIPSTASILAFDSIQGLLAIGTLDGRIKVIGGDGIEGILISPKQLPLKHLEFLRNQGFLVSISNDDDIKIWSLESHSSVSCLHWESNITAFSVISGSSLFYIGDECGLLSVLKFDAEAGNLLQLPYHIPASSIDYVSRISSLRQCPIVGILQQPPPSGNRVLIAYESGLLVLWDISEAKAFLIGGDNILQLKEKLDFISDVSHNLMTEQYLGEKEISALCWASSDGSIFAVGYVDGDILFWNTSNASSHKIQEGNAPSSNVVRLKLSSAEQRLPVVVLQWSPSDKSRNNSDGLLFVYGGDQTGSGDHLTVLNLEWSSGTGALKCIGRADITLPGSFADIILLPGGGIRGDNHNVDAFVLTNPGKLHLYNHANLYELMSQQEGKTMIPGLEYKSLIPMSDPLMAVAKLVNLPPGECLLKDLVEMSSDVITTETGNTMWPLTGGVPSELSPKIHVIDRLYISGYQDGSVRIYDATLPTLSFICILQGEVQGLQLADSSAPVSCIDICISTLSLAVGNNCGLVYFYKLRRSMDTLNFHFITESSHGVHPLPPERGYCRAVFSLLKSTIQSLRFANLGTKLAVGYECGQVNVLDMNSLSSVFCSDSQHGFNSSVISMSWKYCSNLNDILKTSKHKEISAPVSPTDEVLFVLTIDAKVYLVNGRTKSYHYLQLKKKLRPISMYVIESKLSPSSKQLANNASTDQSSPECFQVLDDSHNVEQSSEDPHSGDALSCSHLLLCFEDSLRLYSTRSVIQGYNKTIRKVKFTNPCCWTSTFKRHEIHNGLICLCQNGVIEIRSLPDLGLVKESSLMSILRWNYKANIVKTLTSDGSQIAMVNGDELTFMSVHSGEANLRNIKCLPCLHDKVLAAAADAALNIPSLQKKKASASGILEGIAKGFKLRKGVRHAEYTLNPKSSVAHLEAVFSKYPFSDASPIAPNNEILNSSPNMANEEELSIDDIDIDDTIPSTSASSWKLENNQNLTGTEREKLFEGATDVSEPRIRTVEEIKAKYRKAENTSSVANDAKNKLLERQEKLEKISRHTAELQSGAEDFASLANELVKAMENRKWWHI
;
A
#
# COMPACT_ATOMS: atom_id res chain seq x y z
N MET A 1 42.85 40.62 41.41
CA MET A 1 43.23 39.22 41.09
C MET A 1 42.35 38.15 41.75
N ALA A 2 42.11 38.15 43.07
CA ALA A 2 41.41 37.06 43.77
C ALA A 2 40.05 36.59 43.15
N ALA A 3 39.24 37.51 42.61
CA ALA A 3 38.00 37.18 41.91
C ALA A 3 38.20 36.40 40.59
N PHE A 4 39.36 36.55 39.94
CA PHE A 4 39.73 35.83 38.73
C PHE A 4 40.20 34.41 39.07
N THR A 5 41.03 34.26 40.11
CA THR A 5 41.50 32.96 40.60
C THR A 5 40.35 32.09 41.09
N LYS A 6 39.37 32.66 41.79
CA LYS A 6 38.17 31.92 42.23
C LYS A 6 37.36 31.36 41.05
N ARG A 7 37.19 32.16 39.99
CA ARG A 7 36.51 31.77 38.73
C ARG A 7 37.28 30.73 37.91
N LEU A 8 38.60 30.61 38.14
CA LEU A 8 39.46 29.61 37.52
C LEU A 8 39.46 28.29 38.32
N LEU A 9 39.44 28.34 39.66
CA LEU A 9 39.21 27.16 40.50
C LEU A 9 37.80 26.57 40.34
N GLU A 10 36.75 27.41 40.26
CA GLU A 10 35.38 26.96 39.96
C GLU A 10 35.26 26.29 38.57
N LYS A 11 36.17 26.61 37.63
CA LYS A 11 36.31 25.89 36.36
C LYS A 11 37.15 24.61 36.44
N ALA A 12 38.11 24.53 37.38
CA ALA A 12 38.98 23.37 37.54
C ALA A 12 38.35 22.23 38.38
N ILE A 13 37.45 22.56 39.30
CA ILE A 13 36.76 21.57 40.16
C ILE A 13 35.65 20.83 39.41
N HIS A 14 35.08 21.44 38.36
CA HIS A 14 34.23 20.72 37.41
C HIS A 14 35.10 19.96 36.38
N HIS A 15 35.59 18.78 36.77
CA HIS A 15 35.80 17.73 35.77
C HIS A 15 34.51 17.58 34.95
N PRO A 16 34.58 17.47 33.61
CA PRO A 16 33.43 16.99 32.88
C PRO A 16 33.12 15.61 33.42
N GLN A 17 31.92 15.40 33.98
CA GLN A 17 31.41 14.04 34.16
C GLN A 17 31.50 13.39 32.77
N ILE A 18 32.30 12.33 32.67
CA ILE A 18 32.41 11.51 31.46
C ILE A 18 31.08 10.77 31.36
N MET A 19 30.09 11.48 30.82
CA MET A 19 28.79 10.95 30.49
C MET A 19 29.02 9.89 29.42
N GLY A 20 28.55 8.66 29.67
CA GLY A 20 28.68 7.58 28.71
C GLY A 20 28.21 8.02 27.33
N HIS A 21 28.94 7.62 26.29
CA HIS A 21 28.46 7.72 24.93
C HIS A 21 27.14 6.94 24.81
N GLY A 22 26.24 7.41 23.95
CA GLY A 22 25.07 6.62 23.61
C GLY A 22 25.53 5.40 22.81
N ASN A 23 25.30 4.20 23.31
CA ASN A 23 25.74 2.95 22.68
C ASN A 23 24.93 2.56 21.42
N LEU A 24 24.06 3.45 20.92
CA LEU A 24 23.13 3.16 19.82
C LEU A 24 23.77 3.49 18.48
N GLU A 25 23.98 2.49 17.62
CA GLU A 25 24.64 2.64 16.33
C GLU A 25 23.65 2.63 15.14
N ALA A 26 24.07 3.15 13.98
CA ALA A 26 23.21 3.21 12.79
C ALA A 26 22.76 1.82 12.30
N LYS A 27 23.60 0.79 12.52
CA LYS A 27 23.31 -0.61 12.19
C LYS A 27 22.17 -1.22 13.00
N ASP A 28 21.87 -0.64 14.17
CA ASP A 28 20.83 -1.12 15.10
C ASP A 28 19.41 -0.71 14.68
N ILE A 29 19.31 0.18 13.69
CA ILE A 29 18.08 0.85 13.29
C ILE A 29 17.69 0.43 11.88
N ALA A 30 16.59 -0.30 11.78
CA ALA A 30 15.90 -0.58 10.52
C ALA A 30 14.42 -0.19 10.69
N PHE A 31 13.91 0.62 9.75
CA PHE A 31 12.49 0.89 9.69
C PHE A 31 11.83 -0.23 8.90
N GLN A 32 10.85 -0.90 9.49
CA GLN A 32 10.09 -1.93 8.81
C GLN A 32 8.60 -1.77 9.10
N THR A 33 7.82 -1.64 8.04
CA THR A 33 6.36 -1.74 8.06
C THR A 33 5.97 -3.20 8.20
N HIS A 34 5.13 -3.51 9.19
CA HIS A 34 4.61 -4.87 9.41
C HIS A 34 3.09 -4.94 9.32
N VAL A 35 2.40 -3.80 9.34
CA VAL A 35 0.94 -3.70 9.29
C VAL A 35 0.59 -2.45 8.52
N HIS A 36 -0.30 -2.58 7.53
CA HIS A 36 -0.86 -1.44 6.79
C HIS A 36 -2.34 -1.67 6.51
N TYR A 37 -3.20 -0.88 7.16
CA TYR A 37 -4.65 -0.89 7.00
C TYR A 37 -5.12 0.22 6.07
N GLY A 38 -6.21 -0.03 5.35
CA GLY A 38 -6.85 0.94 4.43
C GLY A 38 -6.22 1.00 3.04
N ILE A 39 -6.88 1.75 2.15
CA ILE A 39 -6.53 1.88 0.73
C ILE A 39 -5.72 3.17 0.52
N PRO A 40 -4.57 3.11 -0.19
CA PRO A 40 -3.81 4.30 -0.54
C PRO A 40 -4.61 5.36 -1.31
N SER A 41 -4.48 6.62 -0.90
CA SER A 41 -5.11 7.75 -1.61
C SER A 41 -4.64 7.96 -3.06
N THR A 42 -3.55 7.28 -3.44
CA THR A 42 -2.95 7.24 -4.79
C THR A 42 -3.29 5.96 -5.56
N ALA A 43 -4.24 5.15 -5.09
CA ALA A 43 -4.72 3.95 -5.79
C ALA A 43 -5.29 4.28 -7.18
N SER A 44 -4.93 3.48 -8.19
CA SER A 44 -5.21 3.78 -9.60
C SER A 44 -5.62 2.59 -10.47
N ILE A 45 -5.32 1.35 -10.06
CA ILE A 45 -5.59 0.15 -10.88
C ILE A 45 -5.95 -1.05 -9.99
N LEU A 46 -6.85 -1.92 -10.45
CA LEU A 46 -7.34 -3.10 -9.76
C LEU A 46 -6.91 -4.39 -10.47
N ALA A 47 -6.74 -5.45 -9.69
CA ALA A 47 -6.68 -6.83 -10.18
C ALA A 47 -7.38 -7.76 -9.19
N PHE A 48 -7.96 -8.87 -9.66
CA PHE A 48 -8.74 -9.78 -8.80
C PHE A 48 -8.44 -11.25 -9.11
N ASP A 49 -8.11 -12.03 -8.08
CA ASP A 49 -8.06 -13.49 -8.18
C ASP A 49 -9.36 -14.08 -7.61
N SER A 50 -10.24 -14.54 -8.49
CA SER A 50 -11.53 -15.11 -8.08
C SER A 50 -11.46 -16.52 -7.50
N ILE A 51 -10.33 -17.21 -7.59
CA ILE A 51 -10.16 -18.53 -6.96
C ILE A 51 -9.70 -18.33 -5.52
N GLN A 52 -8.77 -17.40 -5.32
CA GLN A 52 -8.27 -17.05 -4.00
C GLN A 52 -9.18 -16.09 -3.24
N GLY A 53 -10.03 -15.32 -3.92
CA GLY A 53 -10.90 -14.31 -3.29
C GLY A 53 -10.14 -13.06 -2.83
N LEU A 54 -9.16 -12.62 -3.63
CA LEU A 54 -8.21 -11.54 -3.31
C LEU A 54 -8.33 -10.39 -4.31
N LEU A 55 -8.35 -9.17 -3.79
CA LEU A 55 -8.24 -7.94 -4.57
C LEU A 55 -6.85 -7.33 -4.40
N ALA A 56 -6.17 -7.02 -5.49
CA ALA A 56 -4.97 -6.19 -5.50
C ALA A 56 -5.30 -4.80 -6.08
N ILE A 57 -4.67 -3.77 -5.51
CA ILE A 57 -4.87 -2.36 -5.85
C ILE A 57 -3.49 -1.72 -6.02
N GLY A 58 -3.13 -1.37 -7.25
CA GLY A 58 -1.90 -0.66 -7.58
C GLY A 58 -2.04 0.84 -7.41
N THR A 59 -0.93 1.55 -7.20
CA THR A 59 -0.92 3.01 -6.98
C THR A 59 -0.03 3.78 -7.96
N LEU A 60 -0.27 5.09 -8.04
CA LEU A 60 0.57 6.06 -8.73
C LEU A 60 1.96 6.29 -8.09
N ASP A 61 2.24 5.69 -6.93
CA ASP A 61 3.51 5.80 -6.20
C ASP A 61 4.28 4.48 -6.04
N GLY A 62 3.89 3.45 -6.80
CA GLY A 62 4.59 2.17 -6.89
C GLY A 62 4.32 1.22 -5.72
N ARG A 63 3.17 1.37 -5.05
CA ARG A 63 2.68 0.45 -4.02
C ARG A 63 1.62 -0.47 -4.61
N ILE A 64 1.50 -1.66 -4.04
CA ILE A 64 0.39 -2.58 -4.31
C ILE A 64 -0.20 -3.00 -2.97
N LYS A 65 -1.46 -2.64 -2.76
CA LYS A 65 -2.27 -3.07 -1.63
C LYS A 65 -2.97 -4.38 -2.00
N VAL A 66 -2.91 -5.40 -1.16
CA VAL A 66 -3.68 -6.64 -1.31
C VAL A 66 -4.69 -6.74 -0.16
N ILE A 67 -5.93 -7.11 -0.48
CA ILE A 67 -7.05 -7.22 0.44
C ILE A 67 -7.73 -8.59 0.22
N GLY A 68 -7.95 -9.32 1.31
CA GLY A 68 -8.65 -10.61 1.33
C GLY A 68 -9.86 -10.57 2.26
N GLY A 69 -10.08 -11.66 2.99
CA GLY A 69 -11.13 -11.76 4.01
C GLY A 69 -10.87 -10.90 5.26
N ASP A 70 -11.62 -11.16 6.32
CA ASP A 70 -11.66 -10.33 7.54
C ASP A 70 -10.28 -10.01 8.14
N GLY A 71 -9.87 -8.74 8.02
CA GLY A 71 -8.59 -8.24 8.52
C GLY A 71 -7.35 -8.70 7.74
N ILE A 72 -7.51 -9.41 6.62
CA ILE A 72 -6.44 -9.83 5.73
C ILE A 72 -6.08 -8.68 4.79
N GLU A 73 -5.06 -7.91 5.17
CA GLU A 73 -4.53 -6.81 4.38
C GLU A 73 -2.99 -6.91 4.32
N GLY A 74 -2.40 -6.65 3.14
CA GLY A 74 -0.96 -6.63 2.93
C GLY A 74 -0.55 -5.49 1.99
N ILE A 75 0.72 -5.07 2.06
CA ILE A 75 1.24 -4.02 1.18
C ILE A 75 2.63 -4.38 0.65
N LEU A 76 2.78 -4.25 -0.66
CA LEU A 76 4.02 -4.42 -1.41
C LEU A 76 4.48 -3.04 -1.87
N ILE A 77 5.78 -2.76 -1.81
CA ILE A 77 6.33 -1.43 -2.12
C ILE A 77 7.50 -1.57 -3.08
N SER A 78 7.37 -1.00 -4.28
CA SER A 78 8.45 -0.90 -5.27
C SER A 78 9.58 0.00 -4.75
N PRO A 79 10.86 -0.37 -4.99
CA PRO A 79 12.00 0.51 -4.70
C PRO A 79 11.95 1.78 -5.55
N LYS A 80 11.44 1.70 -6.79
CA LYS A 80 11.15 2.85 -7.65
C LYS A 80 9.75 3.39 -7.33
N GLN A 81 9.65 4.67 -6.97
CA GLN A 81 8.39 5.38 -6.79
C GLN A 81 7.87 5.86 -8.15
N LEU A 82 7.16 4.98 -8.86
CA LEU A 82 6.59 5.24 -10.18
C LEU A 82 5.18 4.66 -10.27
N PRO A 83 4.27 5.26 -11.06
CA PRO A 83 2.95 4.70 -11.29
C PRO A 83 3.01 3.29 -11.89
N LEU A 84 2.01 2.49 -11.54
CA LEU A 84 1.74 1.20 -12.17
C LEU A 84 0.71 1.39 -13.30
N LYS A 85 1.03 0.89 -14.50
CA LYS A 85 0.14 0.91 -15.68
C LYS A 85 -0.56 -0.42 -15.94
N HIS A 86 0.03 -1.54 -15.51
CA HIS A 86 -0.63 -2.86 -15.53
C HIS A 86 -0.45 -3.60 -14.22
N LEU A 87 -1.46 -4.37 -13.82
CA LEU A 87 -1.49 -5.20 -12.64
C LEU A 87 -2.37 -6.44 -12.92
N GLU A 88 -1.86 -7.65 -12.76
CA GLU A 88 -2.66 -8.87 -12.97
C GLU A 88 -2.14 -10.05 -12.13
N PHE A 89 -3.04 -10.88 -11.60
CA PHE A 89 -2.65 -12.08 -10.85
C PHE A 89 -2.25 -13.23 -11.79
N LEU A 90 -1.18 -13.94 -11.44
CA LEU A 90 -1.00 -15.32 -11.92
C LEU A 90 -1.97 -16.19 -11.13
N ARG A 91 -3.21 -16.26 -11.65
CA ARG A 91 -4.39 -16.80 -10.96
C ARG A 91 -4.12 -18.16 -10.31
N ASN A 92 -4.46 -18.28 -9.04
CA ASN A 92 -4.23 -19.44 -8.16
C ASN A 92 -2.77 -19.85 -7.90
N GLN A 93 -1.77 -19.12 -8.39
CA GLN A 93 -0.34 -19.48 -8.25
C GLN A 93 0.38 -18.75 -7.11
N GLY A 94 -0.27 -17.78 -6.45
CA GLY A 94 0.35 -17.02 -5.35
C GLY A 94 1.31 -15.91 -5.80
N PHE A 95 1.25 -15.53 -7.09
CA PHE A 95 2.07 -14.46 -7.67
C PHE A 95 1.22 -13.38 -8.34
N LEU A 96 1.78 -12.18 -8.42
CA LEU A 96 1.17 -10.99 -9.01
C LEU A 96 2.18 -10.30 -9.94
N VAL A 97 1.75 -9.97 -11.16
CA VAL A 97 2.54 -9.23 -12.15
C VAL A 97 2.19 -7.76 -12.05
N SER A 98 3.19 -6.87 -12.06
CA SER A 98 2.99 -5.43 -12.17
C SER A 98 3.95 -4.82 -13.18
N ILE A 99 3.49 -3.85 -13.97
CA ILE A 99 4.33 -3.08 -14.90
C ILE A 99 4.25 -1.61 -14.51
N SER A 100 5.39 -0.97 -14.23
CA SER A 100 5.46 0.48 -13.98
C SER A 100 5.62 1.29 -15.27
N ASN A 101 5.42 2.61 -15.17
CA ASN A 101 5.55 3.55 -16.30
C ASN A 101 6.97 3.67 -16.90
N ASP A 102 7.96 2.99 -16.33
CA ASP A 102 9.33 2.83 -16.85
C ASP A 102 9.63 1.40 -17.34
N ASP A 103 8.58 0.64 -17.64
CA ASP A 103 8.66 -0.67 -18.30
C ASP A 103 9.42 -1.76 -17.52
N ASP A 104 9.61 -1.56 -16.20
CA ASP A 104 9.95 -2.65 -15.29
C ASP A 104 8.73 -3.58 -15.08
N ILE A 105 8.81 -4.79 -15.63
CA ILE A 105 7.95 -5.91 -15.32
C ILE A 105 8.45 -6.56 -14.02
N LYS A 106 7.63 -6.55 -12.97
CA LYS A 106 7.95 -7.14 -11.66
C LYS A 106 6.99 -8.27 -11.31
N ILE A 107 7.54 -9.37 -10.80
CA ILE A 107 6.77 -10.49 -10.25
C ILE A 107 6.87 -10.45 -8.73
N TRP A 108 5.73 -10.38 -8.06
CA TRP A 108 5.60 -10.35 -6.61
C TRP A 108 5.11 -11.69 -6.10
N SER A 109 5.70 -12.19 -5.00
CA SER A 109 5.21 -13.34 -4.27
C SER A 109 4.34 -12.87 -3.10
N LEU A 110 3.10 -13.38 -3.06
CA LEU A 110 2.13 -13.12 -2.00
C LEU A 110 2.49 -13.84 -0.68
N GLU A 111 3.34 -14.87 -0.75
CA GLU A 111 3.87 -15.58 0.42
C GLU A 111 5.03 -14.83 1.08
N SER A 112 5.97 -14.29 0.29
CA SER A 112 7.14 -13.58 0.83
C SER A 112 6.92 -12.07 1.02
N HIS A 113 5.78 -11.54 0.55
CA HIS A 113 5.47 -10.10 0.51
C HIS A 113 6.57 -9.27 -0.19
N SER A 114 7.20 -9.84 -1.23
CA SER A 114 8.36 -9.23 -1.90
C SER A 114 8.42 -9.54 -3.40
N SER A 115 9.20 -8.74 -4.14
CA SER A 115 9.48 -8.95 -5.57
C SER A 115 10.50 -10.08 -5.75
N VAL A 116 10.13 -11.11 -6.50
CA VAL A 116 10.98 -12.28 -6.81
C VAL A 116 11.81 -12.04 -8.07
N SER A 117 11.18 -11.44 -9.10
CA SER A 117 11.82 -11.18 -10.40
C SER A 117 11.52 -9.75 -10.87
N CYS A 118 12.44 -9.18 -11.65
CA CYS A 118 12.32 -7.88 -12.30
C CYS A 118 13.02 -7.94 -13.66
N LEU A 119 12.33 -7.49 -14.71
CA LEU A 119 12.85 -7.37 -16.07
C LEU A 119 12.47 -5.98 -16.60
N HIS A 120 13.43 -5.22 -17.12
CA HIS A 120 13.15 -3.96 -17.82
C HIS A 120 12.99 -4.27 -19.31
N TRP A 121 11.91 -3.78 -19.92
CA TRP A 121 11.65 -3.92 -21.36
C TRP A 121 12.26 -2.76 -22.15
N GLU A 122 12.73 -3.01 -23.38
CA GLU A 122 13.52 -2.02 -24.15
C GLU A 122 12.67 -0.91 -24.78
N SER A 123 11.38 -1.17 -25.03
CA SER A 123 10.39 -0.27 -25.63
C SER A 123 9.27 0.06 -24.62
N ASN A 124 8.44 1.07 -24.90
CA ASN A 124 7.26 1.32 -24.09
C ASN A 124 6.22 0.21 -24.29
N ILE A 125 5.87 -0.52 -23.22
CA ILE A 125 4.80 -1.51 -23.19
C ILE A 125 3.45 -0.77 -23.24
N THR A 126 2.66 -1.03 -24.29
CA THR A 126 1.37 -0.38 -24.52
C THR A 126 0.18 -1.32 -24.34
N ALA A 127 0.41 -2.65 -24.34
CA ALA A 127 -0.60 -3.65 -24.00
C ALA A 127 0.00 -4.85 -23.26
N PHE A 128 -0.78 -5.44 -22.37
CA PHE A 128 -0.40 -6.59 -21.54
C PHE A 128 -1.61 -7.49 -21.26
N SER A 129 -1.40 -8.81 -21.21
CA SER A 129 -2.44 -9.78 -20.80
C SER A 129 -1.83 -11.12 -20.37
N VAL A 130 -2.22 -11.63 -19.19
CA VAL A 130 -1.87 -12.99 -18.74
C VAL A 130 -2.72 -14.05 -19.45
N ILE A 131 -2.07 -15.12 -19.90
CA ILE A 131 -2.73 -16.28 -20.49
C ILE A 131 -3.40 -17.08 -19.37
N SER A 132 -4.74 -17.12 -19.41
CA SER A 132 -5.57 -17.65 -18.32
C SER A 132 -5.19 -19.07 -17.91
N GLY A 133 -4.84 -19.25 -16.63
CA GLY A 133 -4.48 -20.55 -16.05
C GLY A 133 -3.04 -20.99 -16.31
N SER A 134 -2.14 -20.08 -16.67
CA SER A 134 -0.71 -20.36 -16.91
C SER A 134 0.21 -19.33 -16.25
N SER A 135 1.53 -19.49 -16.38
CA SER A 135 2.53 -18.47 -16.04
C SER A 135 3.04 -17.69 -17.26
N LEU A 136 2.33 -17.79 -18.39
CA LEU A 136 2.64 -17.13 -19.66
C LEU A 136 1.84 -15.83 -19.81
N PHE A 137 2.42 -14.83 -20.46
CA PHE A 137 1.74 -13.57 -20.72
C PHE A 137 2.24 -12.89 -22.00
N TYR A 138 1.36 -12.14 -22.63
CA TYR A 138 1.64 -11.35 -23.82
C TYR A 138 2.09 -9.94 -23.45
N ILE A 139 3.01 -9.41 -24.25
CA ILE A 139 3.44 -8.01 -24.21
C ILE A 139 3.29 -7.44 -25.62
N GLY A 140 2.58 -6.33 -25.74
CA GLY A 140 2.50 -5.50 -26.94
C GLY A 140 3.18 -4.17 -26.67
N ASP A 141 3.98 -3.69 -27.62
CA ASP A 141 4.73 -2.44 -27.48
C ASP A 141 4.36 -1.37 -28.51
N GLU A 142 4.92 -0.17 -28.30
CA GLU A 142 4.78 0.99 -29.18
C GLU A 142 5.32 0.74 -30.61
N CYS A 143 6.19 -0.26 -30.80
CA CYS A 143 6.72 -0.63 -32.11
C CYS A 143 5.78 -1.51 -32.93
N GLY A 144 4.69 -2.00 -32.32
CA GLY A 144 3.75 -2.93 -32.94
C GLY A 144 4.20 -4.39 -32.85
N LEU A 145 5.05 -4.74 -31.88
CA LEU A 145 5.57 -6.09 -31.66
C LEU A 145 4.79 -6.80 -30.55
N LEU A 146 4.18 -7.95 -30.87
CA LEU A 146 3.69 -8.88 -29.84
C LEU A 146 4.81 -9.85 -29.45
N SER A 147 5.14 -9.93 -28.16
CA SER A 147 6.07 -10.91 -27.58
C SER A 147 5.39 -11.76 -26.50
N VAL A 148 5.94 -12.95 -26.24
CA VAL A 148 5.47 -13.85 -25.17
C VAL A 148 6.56 -14.01 -24.11
N LEU A 149 6.19 -13.83 -22.85
CA LEU A 149 7.06 -14.11 -21.70
C LEU A 149 6.48 -15.24 -20.85
N LYS A 150 7.36 -15.95 -20.16
CA LYS A 150 7.06 -16.95 -19.14
C LYS A 150 7.68 -16.52 -17.81
N PHE A 151 6.92 -16.63 -16.73
CA PHE A 151 7.49 -16.70 -15.38
C PHE A 151 7.80 -18.15 -15.02
N ASP A 152 9.05 -18.41 -14.65
CA ASP A 152 9.48 -19.68 -14.07
C ASP A 152 9.52 -19.53 -12.54
N ALA A 153 8.57 -20.17 -11.86
CA ALA A 153 8.44 -20.10 -10.41
C ALA A 153 9.51 -20.91 -9.66
N GLU A 154 10.15 -21.89 -10.29
CA GLU A 154 11.22 -22.69 -9.69
C GLU A 154 12.57 -21.96 -9.80
N ALA A 155 12.86 -21.38 -10.98
CA ALA A 155 14.06 -20.59 -11.21
C ALA A 155 13.94 -19.15 -10.67
N GLY A 156 12.72 -18.68 -10.40
CA GLY A 156 12.44 -17.33 -9.90
C GLY A 156 12.73 -16.21 -10.90
N ASN A 157 12.72 -16.51 -12.20
CA ASN A 157 13.12 -15.57 -13.26
C ASN A 157 12.04 -15.38 -14.34
N LEU A 158 12.24 -14.36 -15.18
CA LEU A 158 11.43 -14.09 -16.36
C LEU A 158 12.19 -14.51 -17.62
N LEU A 159 11.50 -15.26 -18.49
CA LEU A 159 12.04 -15.78 -19.74
C LEU A 159 11.23 -15.24 -20.91
N GLN A 160 11.86 -14.50 -21.81
CA GLN A 160 11.27 -14.15 -23.10
C GLN A 160 11.33 -15.37 -24.02
N LEU A 161 10.20 -15.78 -24.58
CA LEU A 161 10.11 -16.93 -25.46
C LEU A 161 10.37 -16.53 -26.92
N PRO A 162 10.84 -17.46 -27.79
CA PRO A 162 11.16 -17.15 -29.19
C PRO A 162 9.96 -16.67 -30.03
N TYR A 163 8.72 -16.96 -29.60
CA TYR A 163 7.52 -16.59 -30.33
C TYR A 163 7.21 -15.10 -30.20
N HIS A 164 7.26 -14.41 -31.35
CA HIS A 164 6.90 -13.01 -31.48
C HIS A 164 6.22 -12.75 -32.83
N ILE A 165 5.31 -11.79 -32.87
CA ILE A 165 4.57 -11.35 -34.06
C ILE A 165 4.92 -9.88 -34.32
N PRO A 166 5.82 -9.58 -35.26
CA PRO A 166 6.11 -8.20 -35.63
C PRO A 166 5.03 -7.66 -36.58
N ALA A 167 4.74 -6.36 -36.48
CA ALA A 167 3.85 -5.61 -37.38
C ALA A 167 4.06 -5.94 -38.88
N SER A 168 5.31 -6.14 -39.32
CA SER A 168 5.65 -6.48 -40.71
C SER A 168 5.10 -7.82 -41.20
N SER A 169 4.89 -8.79 -40.30
CA SER A 169 4.25 -10.07 -40.64
C SER A 169 2.75 -9.89 -40.90
N ILE A 170 2.15 -8.83 -40.35
CA ILE A 170 0.74 -8.47 -40.52
C ILE A 170 0.56 -7.53 -41.73
N ASP A 171 1.49 -6.60 -42.00
CA ASP A 171 1.52 -5.80 -43.24
C ASP A 171 1.37 -6.70 -44.49
N TYR A 172 2.13 -7.80 -44.55
CA TYR A 172 2.11 -8.75 -45.67
C TYR A 172 0.74 -9.41 -45.91
N VAL A 173 -0.04 -9.64 -44.84
CA VAL A 173 -1.37 -10.30 -44.91
C VAL A 173 -2.49 -9.28 -45.08
N SER A 174 -2.39 -8.11 -44.46
CA SER A 174 -3.40 -7.05 -44.47
C SER A 174 -3.37 -6.18 -45.73
N ARG A 175 -2.23 -6.10 -46.44
CA ARG A 175 -1.95 -5.16 -47.54
C ARG A 175 -2.01 -3.68 -47.13
N ILE A 176 -2.07 -3.38 -45.83
CA ILE A 176 -1.96 -2.02 -45.29
C ILE A 176 -0.47 -1.65 -45.29
N SER A 177 -0.14 -0.41 -45.62
CA SER A 177 1.23 0.01 -45.96
C SER A 177 1.87 0.96 -44.95
N SER A 178 1.74 0.71 -43.64
CA SER A 178 2.44 1.48 -42.59
C SER A 178 2.28 0.98 -41.13
N LEU A 179 2.13 -0.32 -40.83
CA LEU A 179 2.02 -0.74 -39.40
C LEU A 179 3.33 -0.59 -38.60
N ARG A 180 4.45 -0.31 -39.28
CA ARG A 180 5.73 0.01 -38.63
C ARG A 180 5.57 1.30 -37.82
N GLN A 181 5.76 1.21 -36.50
CA GLN A 181 5.54 2.29 -35.52
C GLN A 181 4.06 2.55 -35.18
N CYS A 182 3.17 1.57 -35.37
CA CYS A 182 1.81 1.61 -34.81
C CYS A 182 1.76 0.79 -33.51
N PRO A 183 1.49 1.41 -32.34
CA PRO A 183 1.38 0.70 -31.07
C PRO A 183 0.30 -0.38 -31.04
N ILE A 184 0.54 -1.46 -30.30
CA ILE A 184 -0.52 -2.40 -29.89
C ILE A 184 -1.18 -1.82 -28.64
N VAL A 185 -2.44 -1.41 -28.76
CA VAL A 185 -3.24 -0.82 -27.66
C VAL A 185 -4.12 -1.86 -26.95
N GLY A 186 -4.22 -3.08 -27.48
CA GLY A 186 -5.07 -4.11 -26.90
C GLY A 186 -4.66 -5.53 -27.26
N ILE A 187 -4.71 -6.43 -26.27
CA ILE A 187 -4.47 -7.86 -26.42
C ILE A 187 -5.55 -8.59 -25.64
N LEU A 188 -6.36 -9.43 -26.30
CA LEU A 188 -7.36 -10.27 -25.64
C LEU A 188 -7.27 -11.72 -26.12
N GLN A 189 -6.98 -12.66 -25.22
CA GLN A 189 -7.12 -14.09 -25.53
C GLN A 189 -8.59 -14.44 -25.79
N GLN A 190 -8.89 -15.22 -26.82
CA GLN A 190 -10.26 -15.65 -27.12
C GLN A 190 -10.73 -16.68 -26.07
N PRO A 191 -11.92 -16.52 -25.48
CA PRO A 191 -12.51 -17.51 -24.58
C PRO A 191 -12.58 -18.93 -25.18
N PRO A 192 -12.60 -19.99 -24.33
CA PRO A 192 -12.98 -21.33 -24.77
C PRO A 192 -14.38 -21.33 -25.42
N PRO A 193 -14.66 -22.20 -26.40
CA PRO A 193 -13.92 -23.44 -26.69
C PRO A 193 -12.75 -23.31 -27.69
N SER A 194 -12.59 -22.18 -28.39
CA SER A 194 -11.53 -22.05 -29.40
C SER A 194 -10.15 -21.82 -28.80
N GLY A 195 -10.01 -20.93 -27.80
CA GLY A 195 -8.89 -20.83 -26.82
C GLY A 195 -7.47 -20.51 -27.33
N ASN A 196 -7.12 -20.94 -28.54
CA ASN A 196 -5.81 -20.84 -29.20
C ASN A 196 -5.67 -19.57 -30.06
N ARG A 197 -6.53 -18.58 -29.85
CA ARG A 197 -6.54 -17.33 -30.62
C ARG A 197 -6.38 -16.11 -29.72
N VAL A 198 -5.76 -15.08 -30.26
CA VAL A 198 -5.53 -13.81 -29.58
C VAL A 198 -5.96 -12.67 -30.50
N LEU A 199 -6.81 -11.79 -30.02
CA LEU A 199 -7.15 -10.53 -30.68
C LEU A 199 -6.06 -9.52 -30.36
N ILE A 200 -5.44 -8.95 -31.39
CA ILE A 200 -4.45 -7.89 -31.33
C ILE A 200 -5.11 -6.63 -31.92
N ALA A 201 -5.19 -5.57 -31.13
CA ALA A 201 -5.69 -4.26 -31.55
C ALA A 201 -4.54 -3.26 -31.64
N TYR A 202 -4.43 -2.60 -32.78
CA TYR A 202 -3.48 -1.54 -33.07
C TYR A 202 -4.16 -0.18 -32.93
N GLU A 203 -3.40 0.83 -32.51
CA GLU A 203 -3.88 2.20 -32.32
C GLU A 203 -4.66 2.70 -33.55
N SER A 204 -4.15 2.44 -34.77
CA SER A 204 -4.70 2.85 -36.07
C SER A 204 -6.04 2.22 -36.49
N GLY A 205 -6.82 1.64 -35.58
CA GLY A 205 -8.09 0.97 -35.89
C GLY A 205 -7.97 -0.44 -36.47
N LEU A 206 -6.76 -0.98 -36.63
CA LEU A 206 -6.56 -2.34 -37.14
C LEU A 206 -6.76 -3.39 -36.04
N LEU A 207 -7.59 -4.39 -36.34
CA LEU A 207 -7.94 -5.50 -35.47
C LEU A 207 -7.55 -6.81 -36.15
N VAL A 208 -6.73 -7.64 -35.48
CA VAL A 208 -6.27 -8.93 -35.99
C VAL A 208 -6.58 -10.03 -35.00
N LEU A 209 -7.48 -10.96 -35.35
CA LEU A 209 -7.66 -12.20 -34.58
C LEU A 209 -6.68 -13.23 -35.11
N TRP A 210 -5.60 -13.47 -34.36
CA TRP A 210 -4.51 -14.35 -34.73
C TRP A 210 -4.69 -15.76 -34.15
N ASP A 211 -4.45 -16.79 -34.96
CA ASP A 211 -4.38 -18.18 -34.51
C ASP A 211 -2.94 -18.56 -34.15
N ILE A 212 -2.73 -18.86 -32.87
CA ILE A 212 -1.41 -19.07 -32.28
C ILE A 212 -0.76 -20.34 -32.83
N SER A 213 -1.56 -21.40 -33.02
CA SER A 213 -1.08 -22.71 -33.45
C SER A 213 -0.80 -22.76 -34.95
N GLU A 214 -1.58 -22.03 -35.76
CA GLU A 214 -1.35 -21.94 -37.22
C GLU A 214 -0.39 -20.82 -37.63
N ALA A 215 -0.04 -19.91 -36.72
CA ALA A 215 0.73 -18.69 -36.97
C ALA A 215 0.16 -17.84 -38.12
N LYS A 216 -1.16 -17.62 -38.12
CA LYS A 216 -1.89 -16.90 -39.17
C LYS A 216 -3.01 -16.03 -38.62
N ALA A 217 -3.33 -14.94 -39.33
CA ALA A 217 -4.54 -14.17 -39.07
C ALA A 217 -5.79 -14.94 -39.52
N PHE A 218 -6.72 -15.17 -38.60
CA PHE A 218 -8.05 -15.73 -38.86
C PHE A 218 -9.05 -14.65 -39.28
N LEU A 219 -8.95 -13.45 -38.69
CA LEU A 219 -9.75 -12.27 -39.05
C LEU A 219 -8.84 -11.04 -39.10
N ILE A 220 -9.10 -10.16 -40.06
CA ILE A 220 -8.56 -8.80 -40.11
C ILE A 220 -9.75 -7.85 -40.29
N GLY A 221 -9.85 -6.83 -39.44
CA GLY A 221 -10.87 -5.78 -39.48
C GLY A 221 -10.28 -4.39 -39.25
N GLY A 222 -10.93 -3.35 -39.76
CA GLY A 222 -10.56 -1.94 -39.59
C GLY A 222 -11.37 -1.03 -40.50
N ASP A 223 -11.28 0.29 -40.32
CA ASP A 223 -12.17 1.28 -40.97
C ASP A 223 -12.18 1.18 -42.50
N ASN A 224 -11.02 0.91 -43.12
CA ASN A 224 -10.86 0.77 -44.58
C ASN A 224 -11.65 -0.39 -45.23
N ILE A 225 -12.39 -1.20 -44.44
CA ILE A 225 -13.12 -2.39 -44.88
C ILE A 225 -14.65 -2.26 -44.65
N LEU A 226 -15.13 -1.22 -43.96
CA LEU A 226 -16.50 -1.17 -43.45
C LEU A 226 -17.51 -0.41 -44.33
N GLN A 227 -18.53 -1.13 -44.82
CA GLN A 227 -19.85 -0.55 -45.09
C GLN A 227 -20.73 -0.78 -43.85
N LEU A 228 -21.17 0.28 -43.18
CA LEU A 228 -21.95 0.18 -41.94
C LEU A 228 -23.46 0.28 -42.18
N LYS A 229 -24.22 -0.30 -41.25
CA LYS A 229 -25.68 -0.25 -41.21
C LYS A 229 -26.13 0.43 -39.91
N GLU A 230 -26.36 1.74 -39.96
CA GLU A 230 -26.83 2.50 -38.80
C GLU A 230 -28.24 2.04 -38.37
N LYS A 231 -28.39 1.64 -37.11
CA LYS A 231 -29.71 1.30 -36.54
C LYS A 231 -29.75 1.29 -35.00
N LEU A 232 -29.54 2.45 -34.37
CA LEU A 232 -29.90 2.70 -32.96
C LEU A 232 -29.95 4.21 -32.69
N ASP A 233 -31.08 4.83 -33.02
CA ASP A 233 -31.44 6.17 -32.53
C ASP A 233 -32.25 6.05 -31.22
N PHE A 234 -32.16 7.07 -30.38
CA PHE A 234 -32.94 7.16 -29.14
C PHE A 234 -34.44 7.35 -29.40
N ILE A 235 -35.26 7.03 -28.40
CA ILE A 235 -36.70 7.24 -28.43
C ILE A 235 -37.00 8.75 -28.34
N SER A 236 -37.19 9.38 -29.49
CA SER A 236 -37.98 10.62 -29.61
C SER A 236 -38.62 10.67 -31.00
N ASP A 237 -39.95 10.84 -31.04
CA ASP A 237 -40.66 11.14 -32.28
C ASP A 237 -40.10 12.42 -32.92
N VAL A 238 -39.48 12.31 -34.10
CA VAL A 238 -39.84 13.03 -35.34
C VAL A 238 -38.97 12.48 -36.47
N SER A 239 -39.60 12.05 -37.55
CA SER A 239 -38.92 11.59 -38.76
C SER A 239 -38.23 12.72 -39.54
N HIS A 240 -37.00 12.52 -40.01
CA HIS A 240 -36.60 12.90 -41.36
C HIS A 240 -35.40 12.06 -41.86
N ASN A 241 -35.57 11.40 -43.00
CA ASN A 241 -34.50 10.64 -43.69
C ASN A 241 -33.44 11.58 -44.26
N LEU A 242 -32.16 11.27 -44.02
CA LEU A 242 -31.03 11.64 -44.89
C LEU A 242 -29.91 10.61 -44.74
N MET A 243 -29.92 9.61 -45.63
CA MET A 243 -28.81 8.66 -45.78
C MET A 243 -27.57 9.43 -46.21
N THR A 244 -26.59 9.53 -45.32
CA THR A 244 -25.28 10.11 -45.62
C THR A 244 -24.23 9.02 -45.43
N GLU A 245 -23.61 8.57 -46.53
CA GLU A 245 -22.45 7.68 -46.47
C GLU A 245 -21.27 8.45 -45.85
N GLN A 246 -21.17 8.39 -44.52
CA GLN A 246 -19.99 8.86 -43.81
C GLN A 246 -18.89 7.81 -43.95
N TYR A 247 -17.87 8.15 -44.74
CA TYR A 247 -16.56 7.51 -44.62
C TYR A 247 -16.12 7.67 -43.16
N LEU A 248 -15.87 6.55 -42.48
CA LEU A 248 -15.09 6.61 -41.24
C LEU A 248 -13.67 6.97 -41.68
N GLY A 249 -13.19 8.13 -41.23
CA GLY A 249 -11.75 8.41 -41.24
C GLY A 249 -11.05 7.44 -40.29
N GLU A 250 -9.72 7.41 -40.33
CA GLU A 250 -8.91 6.57 -39.42
C GLU A 250 -9.28 6.86 -37.96
N LYS A 251 -9.76 5.84 -37.24
CA LYS A 251 -10.13 5.97 -35.83
C LYS A 251 -9.13 5.31 -34.90
N GLU A 252 -8.78 6.03 -33.84
CA GLU A 252 -7.93 5.54 -32.77
C GLU A 252 -8.72 4.66 -31.79
N ILE A 253 -8.24 3.44 -31.55
CA ILE A 253 -8.82 2.51 -30.56
C ILE A 253 -8.35 2.88 -29.16
N SER A 254 -9.29 3.01 -28.21
CA SER A 254 -9.01 3.37 -26.82
C SER A 254 -9.45 2.32 -25.79
N ALA A 255 -10.38 1.43 -26.13
CA ALA A 255 -10.83 0.35 -25.25
C ALA A 255 -11.31 -0.88 -26.03
N LEU A 256 -11.31 -2.07 -25.41
CA LEU A 256 -11.78 -3.31 -26.02
C LEU A 256 -12.19 -4.35 -24.97
N CYS A 257 -13.21 -5.15 -25.28
CA CYS A 257 -13.57 -6.34 -24.50
C CYS A 257 -14.23 -7.42 -25.38
N TRP A 258 -14.20 -8.68 -24.94
CA TRP A 258 -15.13 -9.67 -25.50
C TRP A 258 -16.56 -9.33 -25.07
N ALA A 259 -17.52 -9.48 -25.97
CA ALA A 259 -18.96 -9.22 -25.76
C ALA A 259 -19.81 -10.49 -25.93
N SER A 260 -19.19 -11.66 -25.79
CA SER A 260 -19.86 -12.95 -25.69
C SER A 260 -19.02 -13.94 -24.87
N SER A 261 -19.67 -14.90 -24.22
CA SER A 261 -18.98 -15.90 -23.38
C SER A 261 -18.17 -16.93 -24.17
N ASP A 262 -18.48 -17.10 -25.46
CA ASP A 262 -17.82 -18.02 -26.40
C ASP A 262 -16.77 -17.35 -27.30
N GLY A 263 -16.50 -16.05 -27.11
CA GLY A 263 -15.55 -15.31 -27.94
C GLY A 263 -15.97 -15.11 -29.39
N SER A 264 -17.24 -15.31 -29.75
CA SER A 264 -17.78 -15.02 -31.09
C SER A 264 -17.97 -13.52 -31.39
N ILE A 265 -18.03 -12.68 -30.35
CA ILE A 265 -18.26 -11.24 -30.50
C ILE A 265 -17.33 -10.45 -29.58
N PHE A 266 -16.75 -9.35 -30.08
CA PHE A 266 -16.01 -8.37 -29.28
C PHE A 266 -16.51 -6.94 -29.53
N ALA A 267 -16.33 -6.07 -28.54
CA ALA A 267 -16.62 -4.65 -28.59
C ALA A 267 -15.31 -3.83 -28.58
N VAL A 268 -15.29 -2.73 -29.32
CA VAL A 268 -14.16 -1.82 -29.47
C VAL A 268 -14.66 -0.40 -29.26
N GLY A 269 -14.05 0.32 -28.32
CA GLY A 269 -14.29 1.72 -28.02
C GLY A 269 -13.20 2.59 -28.64
N TYR A 270 -13.60 3.77 -29.11
CA TYR A 270 -12.72 4.69 -29.85
C TYR A 270 -12.59 6.05 -29.15
N VAL A 271 -11.53 6.78 -29.52
CA VAL A 271 -11.24 8.13 -29.00
C VAL A 271 -12.36 9.13 -29.31
N ASP A 272 -13.16 8.91 -30.37
CA ASP A 272 -14.30 9.75 -30.75
C ASP A 272 -15.62 9.44 -30.01
N GLY A 273 -15.58 8.52 -29.05
CA GLY A 273 -16.72 8.12 -28.22
C GLY A 273 -17.67 7.10 -28.87
N ASP A 274 -17.37 6.56 -30.06
CA ASP A 274 -18.13 5.44 -30.62
C ASP A 274 -17.73 4.10 -29.98
N ILE A 275 -18.67 3.15 -29.99
CA ILE A 275 -18.44 1.74 -29.68
C ILE A 275 -18.87 0.90 -30.88
N LEU A 276 -17.97 0.07 -31.42
CA LEU A 276 -18.27 -0.88 -32.51
C LEU A 276 -18.20 -2.32 -32.01
N PHE A 277 -19.24 -3.10 -32.24
CA PHE A 277 -19.26 -4.53 -31.99
C PHE A 277 -18.99 -5.32 -33.27
N TRP A 278 -18.15 -6.33 -33.20
CA TRP A 278 -17.72 -7.17 -34.32
C TRP A 278 -18.12 -8.63 -34.08
N ASN A 279 -18.85 -9.22 -35.02
CA ASN A 279 -19.25 -10.63 -34.95
C ASN A 279 -18.35 -11.51 -35.86
N THR A 280 -17.66 -12.49 -35.27
CA THR A 280 -16.69 -13.35 -35.96
C THR A 280 -17.28 -14.67 -36.45
N SER A 281 -18.54 -14.99 -36.11
CA SER A 281 -19.18 -16.30 -36.35
C SER A 281 -19.21 -16.69 -37.83
N ASN A 282 -19.35 -15.70 -38.71
CA ASN A 282 -19.49 -15.89 -40.16
C ASN A 282 -18.14 -15.96 -40.93
N ALA A 283 -17.00 -15.79 -40.25
CA ALA A 283 -15.67 -15.81 -40.90
C ALA A 283 -15.18 -17.22 -41.30
N SER A 284 -15.98 -18.26 -41.04
CA SER A 284 -15.63 -19.67 -41.26
C SER A 284 -15.74 -20.18 -42.70
N SER A 285 -16.17 -19.34 -43.66
CA SER A 285 -16.20 -19.70 -45.07
C SER A 285 -14.81 -19.60 -45.70
N HIS A 286 -14.09 -20.73 -45.75
CA HIS A 286 -12.82 -20.86 -46.49
C HIS A 286 -13.00 -20.62 -48.00
N LYS A 287 -13.00 -19.35 -48.40
CA LYS A 287 -12.70 -18.82 -49.74
C LYS A 287 -12.68 -17.29 -49.69
N ILE A 288 -11.48 -16.71 -49.69
CA ILE A 288 -11.30 -15.34 -50.18
C ILE A 288 -11.52 -15.42 -51.70
N GLN A 289 -12.77 -15.28 -52.13
CA GLN A 289 -13.11 -15.06 -53.54
C GLN A 289 -13.21 -13.57 -53.79
N GLU A 290 -12.46 -13.10 -54.78
CA GLU A 290 -12.47 -11.73 -55.24
C GLU A 290 -13.88 -11.33 -55.71
N GLY A 291 -14.38 -10.18 -55.25
CA GLY A 291 -15.42 -9.42 -55.97
C GLY A 291 -16.78 -9.19 -55.31
N ASN A 292 -17.12 -9.79 -54.15
CA ASN A 292 -18.38 -9.48 -53.46
C ASN A 292 -18.16 -9.23 -51.96
N ALA A 293 -18.54 -8.04 -51.48
CA ALA A 293 -18.39 -7.66 -50.08
C ALA A 293 -19.30 -8.49 -49.16
N PRO A 294 -18.79 -9.06 -48.05
CA PRO A 294 -19.62 -9.72 -47.06
C PRO A 294 -20.52 -8.70 -46.36
N SER A 295 -21.79 -9.06 -46.13
CA SER A 295 -22.75 -8.23 -45.42
C SER A 295 -22.23 -7.85 -44.02
N SER A 296 -22.35 -6.57 -43.66
CA SER A 296 -21.73 -5.95 -42.47
C SER A 296 -21.91 -6.74 -41.17
N ASN A 297 -20.86 -7.40 -40.69
CA ASN A 297 -20.81 -8.10 -39.39
C ASN A 297 -20.56 -7.14 -38.20
N VAL A 298 -20.76 -5.83 -38.37
CA VAL A 298 -20.41 -4.79 -37.39
C VAL A 298 -21.62 -3.94 -37.03
N VAL A 299 -21.79 -3.64 -35.73
CA VAL A 299 -22.87 -2.82 -35.18
C VAL A 299 -22.27 -1.63 -34.42
N ARG A 300 -22.72 -0.41 -34.73
CA ARG A 300 -22.32 0.84 -34.07
C ARG A 300 -23.29 1.18 -32.93
N LEU A 301 -22.74 1.51 -31.77
CA LEU A 301 -23.43 2.01 -30.59
C LEU A 301 -22.87 3.41 -30.24
N LYS A 302 -23.76 4.37 -29.99
CA LYS A 302 -23.44 5.73 -29.53
C LYS A 302 -24.14 5.96 -28.19
N LEU A 303 -23.40 6.38 -27.16
CA LEU A 303 -24.02 6.70 -25.86
C LEU A 303 -24.64 8.11 -25.83
N SER A 304 -24.16 8.99 -26.70
CA SER A 304 -24.60 10.38 -26.88
C SER A 304 -24.67 10.75 -28.37
N SER A 305 -25.61 11.62 -28.71
CA SER A 305 -25.77 12.26 -30.02
C SER A 305 -24.98 13.56 -30.18
N ALA A 306 -24.26 14.01 -29.15
CA ALA A 306 -23.43 15.20 -29.20
C ALA A 306 -22.26 15.06 -30.22
N GLU A 307 -21.88 16.18 -30.85
CA GLU A 307 -20.77 16.23 -31.81
C GLU A 307 -19.41 15.98 -31.15
N GLN A 308 -19.23 16.44 -29.91
CA GLN A 308 -18.03 16.20 -29.10
C GLN A 308 -18.39 15.27 -27.93
N ARG A 309 -17.62 14.19 -27.81
CA ARG A 309 -17.79 13.14 -26.80
C ARG A 309 -16.46 12.83 -26.13
N LEU A 310 -16.52 12.27 -24.93
CA LEU A 310 -15.31 11.76 -24.27
C LEU A 310 -14.85 10.45 -24.95
N PRO A 311 -13.54 10.17 -25.01
CA PRO A 311 -13.01 8.87 -25.41
C PRO A 311 -13.64 7.73 -24.61
N VAL A 312 -13.85 6.57 -25.23
CA VAL A 312 -14.26 5.37 -24.49
C VAL A 312 -13.03 4.82 -23.75
N VAL A 313 -12.94 5.05 -22.44
CA VAL A 313 -11.75 4.67 -21.65
C VAL A 313 -11.82 3.23 -21.16
N VAL A 314 -13.02 2.75 -20.80
CA VAL A 314 -13.21 1.38 -20.31
C VAL A 314 -14.41 0.72 -20.97
N LEU A 315 -14.22 -0.54 -21.35
CA LEU A 315 -15.28 -1.49 -21.71
C LEU A 315 -15.08 -2.77 -20.90
N GLN A 316 -16.09 -3.18 -20.13
CA GLN A 316 -16.12 -4.51 -19.49
C GLN A 316 -17.47 -5.17 -19.71
N TRP A 317 -17.45 -6.48 -19.96
CA TRP A 317 -18.64 -7.27 -20.29
C TRP A 317 -18.88 -8.34 -19.24
N SER A 318 -20.13 -8.49 -18.81
CA SER A 318 -20.59 -9.67 -18.10
C SER A 318 -21.66 -10.42 -18.91
N PRO A 319 -21.50 -11.72 -19.17
CA PRO A 319 -22.55 -12.52 -19.79
C PRO A 319 -23.77 -12.66 -18.86
N SER A 320 -24.93 -12.93 -19.46
CA SER A 320 -26.20 -13.17 -18.75
C SER A 320 -26.56 -14.66 -18.74
N ASP A 321 -26.32 -15.34 -17.62
CA ASP A 321 -26.65 -16.78 -17.42
C ASP A 321 -28.16 -17.09 -17.50
N LYS A 322 -29.02 -16.06 -17.56
CA LYS A 322 -30.49 -16.20 -17.69
C LYS A 322 -30.93 -16.35 -19.15
N SER A 323 -30.08 -16.01 -20.12
CA SER A 323 -30.39 -16.06 -21.54
C SER A 323 -30.16 -17.46 -22.13
N ARG A 324 -30.59 -17.66 -23.38
CA ARG A 324 -30.21 -18.84 -24.19
C ARG A 324 -29.12 -18.54 -25.21
N ASN A 325 -28.65 -17.28 -25.29
CA ASN A 325 -27.65 -16.83 -26.24
C ASN A 325 -26.38 -16.45 -25.48
N ASN A 326 -25.22 -16.95 -25.92
CA ASN A 326 -23.91 -16.61 -25.36
C ASN A 326 -23.53 -15.12 -25.52
N SER A 327 -24.35 -14.35 -26.23
CA SER A 327 -24.14 -12.96 -26.66
C SER A 327 -24.96 -11.93 -25.88
N ASP A 328 -25.81 -12.35 -24.93
CA ASP A 328 -26.64 -11.44 -24.13
C ASP A 328 -25.93 -11.15 -22.79
N GLY A 329 -25.98 -9.91 -22.31
CA GLY A 329 -25.18 -9.51 -21.13
C GLY A 329 -25.25 -8.03 -20.76
N LEU A 330 -24.46 -7.67 -19.75
CA LEU A 330 -24.27 -6.30 -19.28
C LEU A 330 -22.94 -5.75 -19.80
N LEU A 331 -22.97 -4.61 -20.48
CA LEU A 331 -21.79 -3.83 -20.83
C LEU A 331 -21.65 -2.66 -19.85
N PHE A 332 -20.48 -2.56 -19.23
CA PHE A 332 -20.05 -1.43 -18.41
C PHE A 332 -19.15 -0.54 -19.25
N VAL A 333 -19.44 0.77 -19.28
CA VAL A 333 -18.73 1.78 -20.08
C VAL A 333 -18.41 3.01 -19.24
N TYR A 334 -17.17 3.47 -19.31
CA TYR A 334 -16.78 4.82 -18.85
C TYR A 334 -16.24 5.63 -20.04
N GLY A 335 -16.78 6.83 -20.24
CA GLY A 335 -16.60 7.65 -21.44
C GLY A 335 -17.63 7.38 -22.55
N GLY A 336 -17.47 8.01 -23.73
CA GLY A 336 -18.42 7.94 -24.86
C GLY A 336 -19.66 8.85 -24.74
N ASP A 337 -19.79 9.53 -23.61
CA ASP A 337 -20.80 10.54 -23.28
C ASP A 337 -20.41 11.95 -23.79
N GLN A 338 -21.25 12.96 -23.56
CA GLN A 338 -20.98 14.33 -24.02
C GLN A 338 -19.89 15.00 -23.17
N THR A 339 -18.92 15.66 -23.81
CA THR A 339 -17.88 16.43 -23.11
C THR A 339 -18.47 17.43 -22.11
N GLY A 340 -18.08 17.33 -20.83
CA GLY A 340 -18.59 18.18 -19.75
C GLY A 340 -19.78 17.58 -18.97
N SER A 341 -20.19 16.35 -19.27
CA SER A 341 -20.92 15.50 -18.32
C SER A 341 -20.10 15.29 -17.03
N GLY A 342 -20.79 14.95 -15.94
CA GLY A 342 -20.13 14.57 -14.68
C GLY A 342 -19.62 13.13 -14.70
N ASP A 343 -18.70 12.79 -13.80
CA ASP A 343 -18.17 11.43 -13.64
C ASP A 343 -19.28 10.40 -13.40
N HIS A 344 -19.60 9.60 -14.42
CA HIS A 344 -20.57 8.52 -14.34
C HIS A 344 -20.14 7.28 -15.13
N LEU A 345 -20.54 6.11 -14.61
CA LEU A 345 -20.35 4.81 -15.24
C LEU A 345 -21.68 4.37 -15.85
N THR A 346 -21.73 4.21 -17.18
CA THR A 346 -22.92 3.74 -17.90
C THR A 346 -22.95 2.21 -17.94
N VAL A 347 -24.06 1.61 -17.53
CA VAL A 347 -24.31 0.17 -17.60
C VAL A 347 -25.47 -0.09 -18.57
N LEU A 348 -25.24 -0.92 -19.58
CA LEU A 348 -26.21 -1.27 -20.61
C LEU A 348 -26.54 -2.76 -20.56
N ASN A 349 -27.83 -3.10 -20.55
CA ASN A 349 -28.30 -4.47 -20.74
C ASN A 349 -28.60 -4.69 -22.23
N LEU A 350 -27.83 -5.58 -22.85
CA LEU A 350 -27.79 -5.81 -24.29
C LEU A 350 -28.20 -7.26 -24.63
N GLU A 351 -29.13 -7.42 -25.57
CA GLU A 351 -29.53 -8.71 -26.16
C GLU A 351 -29.24 -8.75 -27.66
N TRP A 352 -28.82 -9.91 -28.16
CA TRP A 352 -28.58 -10.16 -29.58
C TRP A 352 -29.76 -10.89 -30.25
N SER A 353 -30.30 -10.29 -31.31
CA SER A 353 -31.37 -10.91 -32.08
C SER A 353 -30.84 -12.01 -33.02
N SER A 354 -31.13 -13.27 -32.67
CA SER A 354 -30.64 -14.49 -33.34
C SER A 354 -31.10 -14.71 -34.80
N GLY A 355 -31.96 -13.83 -35.34
CA GLY A 355 -32.40 -13.87 -36.74
C GLY A 355 -32.11 -12.60 -37.55
N THR A 356 -31.74 -11.48 -36.90
CA THR A 356 -31.56 -10.18 -37.58
C THR A 356 -30.18 -9.57 -37.42
N GLY A 357 -29.31 -10.14 -36.58
CA GLY A 357 -27.97 -9.60 -36.29
C GLY A 357 -27.97 -8.27 -35.54
N ALA A 358 -29.15 -7.73 -35.22
CA ALA A 358 -29.30 -6.45 -34.53
C ALA A 358 -29.08 -6.63 -33.02
N LEU A 359 -28.22 -5.79 -32.48
CA LEU A 359 -28.06 -5.56 -31.05
C LEU A 359 -29.26 -4.74 -30.54
N LYS A 360 -29.81 -5.08 -29.38
CA LYS A 360 -30.89 -4.34 -28.74
C LYS A 360 -30.52 -3.98 -27.31
N CYS A 361 -30.55 -2.68 -27.00
CA CYS A 361 -30.51 -2.21 -25.62
C CYS A 361 -31.89 -2.34 -24.97
N ILE A 362 -31.95 -2.92 -23.77
CA ILE A 362 -33.19 -3.22 -23.04
C ILE A 362 -33.25 -2.50 -21.68
N GLY A 363 -32.10 -2.15 -21.12
CA GLY A 363 -31.98 -1.31 -19.94
C GLY A 363 -30.70 -0.48 -20.01
N ARG A 364 -30.75 0.73 -19.44
CA ARG A 364 -29.60 1.62 -19.22
C ARG A 364 -29.67 2.09 -17.77
N ALA A 365 -28.53 2.13 -17.09
CA ALA A 365 -28.36 2.78 -15.81
C ALA A 365 -27.08 3.62 -15.86
N ASP A 366 -27.13 4.85 -15.35
CA ASP A 366 -25.98 5.75 -15.25
C ASP A 366 -25.65 5.96 -13.76
N ILE A 367 -24.48 5.46 -13.35
CA ILE A 367 -24.05 5.45 -11.95
C ILE A 367 -23.16 6.66 -11.70
N THR A 368 -23.65 7.65 -10.96
CA THR A 368 -22.83 8.79 -10.52
C THR A 368 -21.77 8.33 -9.52
N LEU A 369 -20.52 8.70 -9.77
CA LEU A 369 -19.39 8.32 -8.91
C LEU A 369 -19.15 9.39 -7.82
N PRO A 370 -18.73 9.00 -6.59
CA PRO A 370 -18.46 9.93 -5.49
C PRO A 370 -17.14 10.71 -5.63
N GLY A 371 -16.33 10.35 -6.62
CA GLY A 371 -15.09 11.01 -7.03
C GLY A 371 -14.75 10.57 -8.45
N SER A 372 -13.70 11.14 -9.03
CA SER A 372 -13.35 10.81 -10.42
C SER A 372 -12.93 9.35 -10.56
N PHE A 373 -13.33 8.74 -11.68
CA PHE A 373 -13.04 7.35 -11.98
C PHE A 373 -11.52 7.06 -11.92
N ALA A 374 -11.16 5.87 -11.45
CA ALA A 374 -9.81 5.35 -11.53
C ALA A 374 -9.80 4.02 -12.29
N ASP A 375 -10.56 3.03 -11.83
CA ASP A 375 -10.64 1.71 -12.47
C ASP A 375 -11.91 0.94 -12.05
N ILE A 376 -12.23 -0.15 -12.75
CA ILE A 376 -13.33 -1.08 -12.46
C ILE A 376 -12.87 -2.52 -12.69
N ILE A 377 -13.38 -3.46 -11.89
CA ILE A 377 -13.24 -4.89 -12.17
C ILE A 377 -14.52 -5.65 -11.84
N LEU A 378 -14.94 -6.53 -12.76
CA LEU A 378 -16.11 -7.39 -12.59
C LEU A 378 -15.77 -8.66 -11.80
N LEU A 379 -16.69 -9.06 -10.93
CA LEU A 379 -16.61 -10.29 -10.16
C LEU A 379 -17.38 -11.40 -10.90
N PRO A 380 -16.75 -12.54 -11.23
CA PRO A 380 -17.46 -13.66 -11.83
C PRO A 380 -18.45 -14.25 -10.83
N GLY A 381 -19.72 -14.40 -11.26
CA GLY A 381 -20.83 -14.83 -10.40
C GLY A 381 -20.56 -16.15 -9.69
N GLY A 382 -20.39 -16.10 -8.37
CA GLY A 382 -19.73 -17.14 -7.58
C GLY A 382 -20.30 -18.56 -7.73
N GLY A 383 -19.44 -19.52 -8.04
CA GLY A 383 -19.74 -20.95 -7.96
C GLY A 383 -19.27 -21.53 -6.62
N ILE A 384 -20.23 -21.92 -5.76
CA ILE A 384 -20.16 -23.00 -4.72
C ILE A 384 -21.42 -22.95 -3.85
N ARG A 385 -21.98 -21.77 -3.56
CA ARG A 385 -23.34 -21.62 -3.02
C ARG A 385 -24.34 -21.46 -4.16
N GLY A 386 -25.17 -22.49 -4.36
CA GLY A 386 -26.23 -22.44 -5.36
C GLY A 386 -27.41 -21.58 -4.92
N ASP A 387 -27.47 -20.34 -5.40
CA ASP A 387 -28.65 -19.75 -6.07
C ASP A 387 -28.29 -18.34 -6.60
N ASN A 388 -28.67 -18.06 -7.85
CA ASN A 388 -28.41 -16.83 -8.62
C ASN A 388 -26.93 -16.42 -8.82
N HIS A 389 -26.38 -16.77 -9.99
CA HIS A 389 -25.18 -16.11 -10.53
C HIS A 389 -25.51 -14.64 -10.85
N ASN A 390 -24.96 -13.77 -10.01
CA ASN A 390 -25.22 -12.33 -10.00
C ASN A 390 -23.90 -11.61 -10.30
N VAL A 391 -23.98 -10.57 -11.12
CA VAL A 391 -22.84 -9.74 -11.53
C VAL A 391 -22.63 -8.63 -10.51
N ASP A 392 -21.49 -8.67 -9.82
CA ASP A 392 -21.06 -7.64 -8.90
C ASP A 392 -19.81 -6.95 -9.46
N ALA A 393 -19.66 -5.64 -9.23
CA ALA A 393 -18.55 -4.84 -9.74
C ALA A 393 -17.87 -4.04 -8.63
N PHE A 394 -16.54 -4.08 -8.59
CA PHE A 394 -15.73 -3.15 -7.79
C PHE A 394 -15.38 -1.94 -8.64
N VAL A 395 -15.68 -0.74 -8.16
CA VAL A 395 -15.31 0.53 -8.79
C VAL A 395 -14.38 1.30 -7.85
N LEU A 396 -13.21 1.67 -8.36
CA LEU A 396 -12.23 2.51 -7.68
C LEU A 396 -12.37 3.94 -8.17
N THR A 397 -12.37 4.89 -7.24
CA THR A 397 -12.45 6.33 -7.50
C THR A 397 -11.37 7.08 -6.75
N ASN A 398 -10.94 8.22 -7.29
CA ASN A 398 -9.97 9.09 -6.64
C ASN A 398 -10.64 9.97 -5.58
N PRO A 399 -10.07 10.10 -4.36
CA PRO A 399 -8.75 9.62 -3.92
C PRO A 399 -8.82 8.28 -3.15
N GLY A 400 -8.68 7.14 -3.84
CA GLY A 400 -8.54 5.81 -3.23
C GLY A 400 -9.79 5.20 -2.60
N LYS A 401 -10.99 5.61 -3.02
CA LYS A 401 -12.28 5.06 -2.53
C LYS A 401 -12.76 3.90 -3.38
N LEU A 402 -13.01 2.75 -2.75
CA LEU A 402 -13.49 1.53 -3.38
C LEU A 402 -14.98 1.29 -3.05
N HIS A 403 -15.80 1.07 -4.08
CA HIS A 403 -17.23 0.82 -3.96
C HIS A 403 -17.62 -0.51 -4.61
N LEU A 404 -18.51 -1.25 -3.96
CA LEU A 404 -19.14 -2.46 -4.49
C LEU A 404 -20.55 -2.14 -5.00
N TYR A 405 -20.79 -2.42 -6.28
CA TYR A 405 -22.10 -2.38 -6.92
C TYR A 405 -22.57 -3.80 -7.16
N ASN A 406 -23.54 -4.26 -6.38
CA ASN A 406 -24.09 -5.60 -6.52
C ASN A 406 -25.16 -5.68 -7.63
N HIS A 407 -25.42 -6.90 -8.12
CA HIS A 407 -26.41 -7.15 -9.18
C HIS A 407 -27.82 -6.63 -8.86
N ALA A 408 -28.25 -6.68 -7.59
CA ALA A 408 -29.59 -6.25 -7.19
C ALA A 408 -29.75 -4.73 -7.35
N ASN A 409 -28.77 -3.96 -6.87
CA ASN A 409 -28.71 -2.51 -7.03
C ASN A 409 -28.69 -2.12 -8.51
N LEU A 410 -27.91 -2.83 -9.35
CA LEU A 410 -27.83 -2.59 -10.79
C LEU A 410 -29.17 -2.87 -11.49
N TYR A 411 -29.85 -3.96 -11.16
CA TYR A 411 -31.17 -4.28 -11.74
C TYR A 411 -32.27 -3.35 -11.25
N GLU A 412 -32.22 -2.90 -9.98
CA GLU A 412 -33.15 -1.89 -9.48
C GLU A 412 -33.01 -0.59 -10.27
N LEU A 413 -31.78 -0.08 -10.43
CA LEU A 413 -31.46 1.08 -11.26
C LEU A 413 -31.98 0.95 -12.70
N MET A 414 -31.77 -0.20 -13.35
CA MET A 414 -32.25 -0.44 -14.73
C MET A 414 -33.78 -0.60 -14.83
N SER A 415 -34.49 -0.84 -13.72
CA SER A 415 -35.94 -1.06 -13.71
C SER A 415 -36.76 0.21 -13.48
N GLN A 416 -36.15 1.27 -12.93
CA GLN A 416 -36.83 2.54 -12.65
C GLN A 416 -36.86 3.41 -13.92
N GLN A 417 -38.06 3.59 -14.51
CA GLN A 417 -38.25 4.55 -15.59
C GLN A 417 -38.23 5.99 -15.04
N GLU A 418 -37.37 6.83 -15.62
CA GLU A 418 -37.32 8.29 -15.49
C GLU A 418 -37.52 8.87 -14.07
N GLY A 419 -36.50 8.73 -13.22
CA GLY A 419 -36.42 9.47 -11.96
C GLY A 419 -35.03 9.35 -11.33
N LYS A 420 -34.42 10.49 -10.97
CA LYS A 420 -33.10 10.51 -10.31
C LYS A 420 -33.18 9.94 -8.89
N THR A 421 -32.95 8.64 -8.74
CA THR A 421 -32.71 8.00 -7.43
C THR A 421 -31.30 7.43 -7.41
N MET A 422 -30.41 8.12 -6.69
CA MET A 422 -29.00 7.73 -6.55
C MET A 422 -28.91 6.53 -5.59
N ILE A 423 -28.57 5.33 -6.10
CA ILE A 423 -28.21 4.19 -5.24
C ILE A 423 -26.69 4.25 -5.00
N PRO A 424 -26.22 4.61 -3.79
CA PRO A 424 -24.80 4.61 -3.50
C PRO A 424 -24.27 3.17 -3.47
N GLY A 425 -23.14 2.94 -4.13
CA GLY A 425 -22.41 1.67 -4.00
C GLY A 425 -21.88 1.48 -2.58
N LEU A 426 -21.84 0.25 -2.10
CA LEU A 426 -21.36 -0.06 -0.75
C LEU A 426 -19.87 0.32 -0.65
N GLU A 427 -19.54 1.33 0.16
CA GLU A 427 -18.17 1.81 0.33
C GLU A 427 -17.34 0.85 1.20
N TYR A 428 -16.07 0.63 0.82
CA TYR A 428 -15.14 -0.19 1.58
C TYR A 428 -14.78 0.47 2.91
N LYS A 429 -15.06 -0.20 4.03
CA LYS A 429 -14.68 0.22 5.37
C LYS A 429 -13.60 -0.72 5.90
N SER A 430 -12.38 -0.21 6.08
CA SER A 430 -11.32 -1.00 6.74
C SER A 430 -11.71 -1.30 8.19
N LEU A 431 -11.14 -2.39 8.74
CA LEU A 431 -11.40 -2.91 10.09
C LEU A 431 -11.33 -1.84 11.20
N ILE A 432 -10.48 -0.83 11.01
CA ILE A 432 -10.28 0.28 11.93
C ILE A 432 -10.71 1.54 11.17
N PRO A 433 -11.77 2.24 11.61
CA PRO A 433 -12.16 3.49 10.97
C PRO A 433 -11.07 4.54 11.10
N MET A 434 -10.81 5.25 10.00
CA MET A 434 -9.86 6.38 9.96
C MET A 434 -10.59 7.71 9.79
N SER A 435 -11.59 7.73 8.90
CA SER A 435 -12.32 8.92 8.43
C SER A 435 -13.80 8.98 8.84
N ASP A 436 -14.49 7.83 8.94
CA ASP A 436 -15.90 7.73 9.32
C ASP A 436 -16.14 6.66 10.40
N PRO A 437 -16.18 7.03 11.70
CA PRO A 437 -15.88 8.35 12.26
C PRO A 437 -14.39 8.70 12.20
N LEU A 438 -14.05 9.99 12.16
CA LEU A 438 -12.65 10.44 12.10
C LEU A 438 -11.92 10.15 13.41
N MET A 439 -10.76 9.50 13.32
CA MET A 439 -9.88 9.24 14.47
C MET A 439 -9.24 10.54 14.97
N ALA A 440 -9.39 10.84 16.25
CA ALA A 440 -8.92 12.06 16.89
C ALA A 440 -7.59 11.86 17.64
N VAL A 441 -7.39 10.70 18.28
CA VAL A 441 -6.17 10.36 19.04
C VAL A 441 -5.98 8.84 19.07
N ALA A 442 -4.73 8.37 19.22
CA ALA A 442 -4.44 6.95 19.39
C ALA A 442 -3.35 6.67 20.43
N LYS A 443 -3.36 5.45 20.97
CA LYS A 443 -2.37 4.95 21.93
C LYS A 443 -2.01 3.49 21.65
N LEU A 444 -0.74 3.24 21.38
CA LEU A 444 -0.14 1.90 21.30
C LEU A 444 0.47 1.52 22.65
N VAL A 445 0.31 0.29 23.08
CA VAL A 445 0.79 -0.20 24.38
C VAL A 445 1.18 -1.68 24.29
N ASN A 446 2.40 -2.04 24.68
CA ASN A 446 2.80 -3.43 24.91
C ASN A 446 2.52 -3.83 26.37
N LEU A 447 2.08 -5.07 26.58
CA LEU A 447 1.77 -5.66 27.88
C LEU A 447 2.97 -6.48 28.40
N PRO A 448 3.16 -6.59 29.73
CA PRO A 448 4.24 -7.37 30.30
C PRO A 448 4.02 -8.87 30.08
N PRO A 449 5.04 -9.65 29.70
CA PRO A 449 4.89 -11.08 29.47
C PRO A 449 4.65 -11.83 30.78
N GLY A 450 3.62 -12.68 30.80
CA GLY A 450 3.37 -13.66 31.87
C GLY A 450 2.26 -13.33 32.87
N GLU A 451 1.60 -12.17 32.79
CA GLU A 451 0.42 -11.87 33.62
C GLU A 451 -0.88 -12.31 32.94
N CYS A 452 -1.80 -12.92 33.70
CA CYS A 452 -3.09 -13.44 33.22
C CYS A 452 -4.14 -12.36 32.89
N LEU A 453 -3.73 -11.24 32.26
CA LEU A 453 -4.57 -10.12 31.81
C LEU A 453 -5.64 -10.54 30.76
N LEU A 454 -5.48 -11.74 30.22
CA LEU A 454 -6.29 -12.36 29.18
C LEU A 454 -7.75 -12.61 29.54
N LYS A 455 -8.01 -13.27 30.69
CA LYS A 455 -9.39 -13.67 31.01
C LYS A 455 -10.30 -12.44 31.14
N ASP A 456 -9.80 -11.42 31.81
CA ASP A 456 -10.52 -10.17 32.06
C ASP A 456 -10.83 -9.41 30.76
N LEU A 457 -9.95 -9.44 29.74
CA LEU A 457 -10.16 -8.80 28.44
C LEU A 457 -10.98 -9.66 27.46
N VAL A 458 -10.77 -10.98 27.42
CA VAL A 458 -11.50 -11.90 26.55
C VAL A 458 -12.97 -12.04 26.99
N GLU A 459 -13.25 -12.01 28.30
CA GLU A 459 -14.63 -11.93 28.82
C GLU A 459 -15.33 -10.60 28.47
N MET A 460 -14.61 -9.54 28.06
CA MET A 460 -15.26 -8.34 27.51
C MET A 460 -15.77 -8.56 26.07
N SER A 461 -15.08 -9.37 25.27
CA SER A 461 -15.47 -9.62 23.87
C SER A 461 -16.73 -10.45 23.71
N SER A 462 -17.18 -11.18 24.75
CA SER A 462 -18.43 -11.95 24.73
C SER A 462 -19.67 -11.16 25.11
N ASP A 463 -19.51 -10.10 25.92
CA ASP A 463 -20.62 -9.39 26.57
C ASP A 463 -20.94 -8.02 25.93
N VAL A 464 -20.01 -7.46 25.15
CA VAL A 464 -20.18 -6.17 24.47
C VAL A 464 -20.85 -6.37 23.11
N ILE A 465 -21.78 -5.48 22.75
CA ILE A 465 -22.48 -5.52 21.45
C ILE A 465 -21.45 -5.47 20.31
N THR A 466 -21.35 -6.56 19.56
CA THR A 466 -20.68 -6.61 18.25
C THR A 466 -21.54 -5.90 17.21
N THR A 467 -21.62 -4.58 17.30
CA THR A 467 -22.25 -3.74 16.27
C THR A 467 -21.28 -3.59 15.11
N GLU A 468 -21.68 -4.17 13.97
CA GLU A 468 -21.04 -4.05 12.66
C GLU A 468 -19.58 -4.50 12.59
N THR A 469 -19.39 -5.83 12.53
CA THR A 469 -18.29 -6.41 11.74
C THR A 469 -18.51 -6.05 10.26
N GLY A 470 -17.97 -4.90 9.86
CA GLY A 470 -18.27 -4.18 8.60
C GLY A 470 -17.97 -4.91 7.28
N ASN A 471 -17.47 -6.15 7.33
CA ASN A 471 -17.09 -6.93 6.16
C ASN A 471 -18.09 -8.01 5.73
N THR A 472 -19.12 -8.32 6.51
CA THR A 472 -20.03 -9.47 6.21
C THR A 472 -20.82 -9.37 4.89
N MET A 473 -20.73 -8.24 4.17
CA MET A 473 -21.28 -8.03 2.82
C MET A 473 -20.22 -7.96 1.70
N TRP A 474 -18.92 -8.01 2.01
CA TRP A 474 -17.86 -7.93 0.99
C TRP A 474 -17.54 -9.32 0.41
N PRO A 475 -17.43 -9.48 -0.92
CA PRO A 475 -17.19 -10.76 -1.58
C PRO A 475 -15.71 -11.19 -1.56
N LEU A 476 -14.93 -10.71 -0.59
CA LEU A 476 -13.53 -11.07 -0.40
C LEU A 476 -13.42 -12.11 0.71
N THR A 477 -12.81 -13.25 0.42
CA THR A 477 -12.69 -14.39 1.34
C THR A 477 -11.27 -14.91 1.45
N GLY A 478 -10.32 -14.27 0.78
CA GLY A 478 -8.98 -14.81 0.56
C GLY A 478 -7.96 -14.60 1.67
N GLY A 479 -6.93 -15.43 1.61
CA GLY A 479 -5.81 -15.43 2.55
C GLY A 479 -6.14 -16.04 3.92
N VAL A 480 -5.10 -16.25 4.72
CA VAL A 480 -5.16 -16.96 6.00
C VAL A 480 -4.50 -16.10 7.08
N PRO A 481 -5.16 -15.86 8.24
CA PRO A 481 -4.52 -15.21 9.38
C PRO A 481 -3.26 -15.98 9.83
N SER A 482 -2.26 -15.29 10.36
CA SER A 482 -1.09 -15.96 10.93
C SER A 482 -1.48 -16.76 12.18
N GLU A 483 -1.43 -18.09 12.11
CA GLU A 483 -1.60 -18.94 13.29
C GLU A 483 -0.36 -18.88 14.22
N LEU A 484 -0.55 -18.35 15.42
CA LEU A 484 0.29 -18.75 16.55
C LEU A 484 -0.16 -20.13 17.03
N SER A 485 0.78 -20.99 17.43
CA SER A 485 0.48 -22.35 17.90
C SER A 485 -0.61 -22.35 18.98
N PRO A 486 -1.52 -23.35 19.06
CA PRO A 486 -2.77 -23.31 19.84
C PRO A 486 -2.62 -23.35 21.37
N LYS A 487 -1.47 -22.93 21.91
CA LYS A 487 -1.25 -22.66 23.33
C LYS A 487 -1.69 -21.23 23.63
N ILE A 488 -2.88 -21.09 24.23
CA ILE A 488 -3.40 -19.88 24.91
C ILE A 488 -3.11 -18.58 24.13
N HIS A 489 -4.09 -18.07 23.39
CA HIS A 489 -3.99 -16.76 22.75
C HIS A 489 -3.60 -15.70 23.80
N VAL A 490 -2.39 -15.13 23.71
CA VAL A 490 -1.86 -14.09 24.61
C VAL A 490 -1.95 -12.74 23.90
N ILE A 491 -2.63 -11.78 24.52
CA ILE A 491 -2.62 -10.37 24.10
C ILE A 491 -1.33 -9.79 24.69
N ASP A 492 -0.34 -9.56 23.84
CA ASP A 492 0.91 -8.86 24.18
C ASP A 492 0.83 -7.36 23.86
N ARG A 493 -0.17 -6.90 23.08
CA ARG A 493 -0.25 -5.50 22.63
C ARG A 493 -1.68 -5.02 22.40
N LEU A 494 -1.95 -3.80 22.84
CA LEU A 494 -3.22 -3.10 22.61
C LEU A 494 -3.03 -1.86 21.73
N TYR A 495 -3.95 -1.66 20.79
CA TYR A 495 -4.14 -0.40 20.08
C TYR A 495 -5.47 0.21 20.50
N ILE A 496 -5.40 1.41 21.09
CA ILE A 496 -6.56 2.15 21.59
C ILE A 496 -6.73 3.40 20.73
N SER A 497 -7.91 3.60 20.14
CA SER A 497 -8.23 4.74 19.27
C SER A 497 -9.42 5.52 19.84
N GLY A 498 -9.31 6.84 19.89
CA GLY A 498 -10.38 7.76 20.29
C GLY A 498 -10.82 8.63 19.12
N TYR A 499 -12.12 8.90 19.01
CA TYR A 499 -12.76 9.43 17.81
C TYR A 499 -13.44 10.79 18.04
N GLN A 500 -13.82 11.46 16.96
CA GLN A 500 -14.55 12.73 17.02
C GLN A 500 -15.98 12.61 17.55
N ASP A 501 -16.57 11.42 17.52
CA ASP A 501 -17.91 11.13 18.08
C ASP A 501 -17.90 10.85 19.60
N GLY A 502 -16.74 10.99 20.25
CA GLY A 502 -16.54 10.67 21.67
C GLY A 502 -16.34 9.19 21.97
N SER A 503 -16.39 8.30 20.97
CA SER A 503 -16.14 6.87 21.16
C SER A 503 -14.65 6.54 21.33
N VAL A 504 -14.37 5.44 22.02
CA VAL A 504 -13.03 4.82 22.11
C VAL A 504 -13.14 3.35 21.72
N ARG A 505 -12.28 2.89 20.82
CA ARG A 505 -12.24 1.49 20.34
C ARG A 505 -10.91 0.85 20.70
N ILE A 506 -10.96 -0.36 21.25
CA ILE A 506 -9.80 -1.13 21.70
C ILE A 506 -9.64 -2.35 20.79
N TYR A 507 -8.42 -2.56 20.31
CA TYR A 507 -8.03 -3.67 19.44
C TYR A 507 -6.83 -4.41 20.04
N ASP A 508 -6.80 -5.74 19.89
CA ASP A 508 -5.58 -6.52 20.05
C ASP A 508 -4.69 -6.28 18.82
N ALA A 509 -3.49 -5.78 19.05
CA ALA A 509 -2.48 -5.49 18.05
C ALA A 509 -1.24 -6.37 18.19
N THR A 510 -1.38 -7.54 18.83
CA THR A 510 -0.31 -8.54 19.02
C THR A 510 0.15 -9.09 17.69
N LEU A 511 -0.80 -9.55 16.87
CA LEU A 511 -0.59 -9.99 15.49
C LEU A 511 -0.84 -8.84 14.50
N PRO A 512 -0.26 -8.90 13.28
CA PRO A 512 -0.55 -7.98 12.18
C PRO A 512 -2.01 -7.91 11.78
N THR A 513 -2.73 -9.03 11.82
CA THR A 513 -4.20 -9.06 11.73
C THR A 513 -4.77 -8.66 13.09
N LEU A 514 -5.11 -7.38 13.25
CA LEU A 514 -5.70 -6.85 14.48
C LEU A 514 -7.06 -7.50 14.74
N SER A 515 -7.42 -7.70 16.01
CA SER A 515 -8.76 -8.16 16.40
C SER A 515 -9.47 -7.08 17.23
N PHE A 516 -10.78 -6.91 17.03
CA PHE A 516 -11.57 -5.94 17.79
C PHE A 516 -11.94 -6.53 19.16
N ILE A 517 -11.67 -5.78 20.24
CA ILE A 517 -11.99 -6.21 21.61
C ILE A 517 -13.30 -5.56 22.06
N CYS A 518 -13.40 -4.23 22.04
CA CYS A 518 -14.60 -3.52 22.47
C CYS A 518 -14.66 -2.06 21.98
N ILE A 519 -15.86 -1.49 22.06
CA ILE A 519 -16.13 -0.06 21.96
C ILE A 519 -16.64 0.47 23.31
N LEU A 520 -16.05 1.57 23.76
CA LEU A 520 -16.45 2.33 24.93
C LEU A 520 -17.09 3.64 24.43
N GLN A 521 -18.33 3.89 24.83
CA GLN A 521 -19.05 5.13 24.52
C GLN A 521 -19.08 6.04 25.76
N GLY A 522 -19.16 7.35 25.53
CA GLY A 522 -19.26 8.37 26.59
C GLY A 522 -20.67 8.52 27.17
N GLU A 523 -21.67 7.84 26.61
CA GLU A 523 -23.05 7.84 27.09
C GLU A 523 -23.23 6.83 28.24
N VAL A 524 -23.75 7.32 29.38
CA VAL A 524 -24.04 6.50 30.56
C VAL A 524 -25.55 6.33 30.66
N GLN A 525 -26.04 5.09 30.52
CA GLN A 525 -27.47 4.80 30.43
C GLN A 525 -28.21 5.29 31.69
N GLY A 526 -29.17 6.21 31.50
CA GLY A 526 -29.91 6.87 32.60
C GLY A 526 -29.39 8.25 33.00
N LEU A 527 -28.26 8.72 32.44
CA LEU A 527 -27.69 10.05 32.66
C LEU A 527 -27.37 10.73 31.33
N GLN A 528 -28.15 11.74 30.95
CA GLN A 528 -27.76 12.66 29.88
C GLN A 528 -26.64 13.58 30.38
N LEU A 529 -25.40 13.12 30.20
CA LEU A 529 -24.21 13.93 30.33
C LEU A 529 -24.12 14.86 29.13
N ALA A 530 -24.27 16.16 29.34
CA ALA A 530 -23.94 17.15 28.31
C ALA A 530 -22.46 16.95 27.89
N ASP A 531 -22.18 17.13 26.60
CA ASP A 531 -20.86 16.94 26.00
C ASP A 531 -20.32 15.48 26.00
N SER A 532 -21.18 14.46 26.13
CA SER A 532 -20.77 13.04 26.11
C SER A 532 -20.25 12.53 24.76
N SER A 533 -20.75 13.09 23.66
CA SER A 533 -20.34 12.82 22.28
C SER A 533 -19.23 13.75 21.79
N ALA A 534 -18.62 14.55 22.69
CA ALA A 534 -17.62 15.52 22.32
C ALA A 534 -16.26 14.82 22.02
N PRO A 535 -15.49 15.28 21.00
CA PRO A 535 -14.27 14.63 20.54
C PRO A 535 -13.28 14.22 21.64
N VAL A 536 -12.80 12.98 21.56
CA VAL A 536 -11.72 12.49 22.42
C VAL A 536 -10.43 13.27 22.12
N SER A 537 -9.86 13.87 23.15
CA SER A 537 -8.69 14.76 23.07
C SER A 537 -7.40 14.07 23.53
N CYS A 538 -7.49 13.15 24.49
CA CYS A 538 -6.33 12.44 25.03
C CYS A 538 -6.73 11.13 25.72
N ILE A 539 -5.80 10.18 25.76
CA ILE A 539 -5.97 8.86 26.37
C ILE A 539 -4.70 8.49 27.15
N ASP A 540 -4.86 7.95 28.35
CA ASP A 540 -3.78 7.31 29.10
C ASP A 540 -4.27 6.01 29.75
N ILE A 541 -3.40 5.02 29.92
CA ILE A 541 -3.75 3.72 30.51
C ILE A 541 -2.65 3.25 31.46
N CYS A 542 -3.04 2.81 32.65
CA CYS A 542 -2.19 2.13 33.59
C CYS A 542 -2.29 0.61 33.34
N ILE A 543 -1.22 0.03 32.80
CA ILE A 543 -1.17 -1.39 32.41
C ILE A 543 -1.35 -2.30 33.62
N SER A 544 -0.61 -2.04 34.71
CA SER A 544 -0.61 -2.87 35.93
C SER A 544 -1.95 -2.97 36.65
N THR A 545 -2.93 -2.12 36.31
CA THR A 545 -4.29 -2.14 36.87
C THR A 545 -5.38 -2.16 35.80
N LEU A 546 -5.02 -2.31 34.52
CA LEU A 546 -5.89 -2.17 33.34
C LEU A 546 -6.90 -1.00 33.49
N SER A 547 -6.40 0.15 33.94
CA SER A 547 -7.21 1.33 34.25
C SER A 547 -6.99 2.40 33.18
N LEU A 548 -8.06 2.80 32.50
CA LEU A 548 -8.04 3.64 31.32
C LEU A 548 -8.68 5.00 31.66
N ALA A 549 -7.98 6.09 31.34
CA ALA A 549 -8.49 7.46 31.43
C ALA A 549 -8.64 8.05 30.03
N VAL A 550 -9.81 8.61 29.75
CA VAL A 550 -10.17 9.22 28.46
C VAL A 550 -10.63 10.64 28.72
N GLY A 551 -9.98 11.63 28.09
CA GLY A 551 -10.32 13.03 28.21
C GLY A 551 -10.91 13.59 26.92
N ASN A 552 -11.97 14.38 27.00
CA ASN A 552 -12.56 15.06 25.84
C ASN A 552 -12.26 16.57 25.78
N ASN A 553 -12.60 17.20 24.66
CA ASN A 553 -12.39 18.63 24.44
C ASN A 553 -13.31 19.56 25.28
N CYS A 554 -14.38 19.05 25.89
CA CYS A 554 -15.24 19.82 26.79
C CYS A 554 -14.81 19.77 28.27
N GLY A 555 -13.80 18.96 28.61
CA GLY A 555 -13.22 18.89 29.96
C GLY A 555 -13.70 17.71 30.83
N LEU A 556 -14.40 16.74 30.23
CA LEU A 556 -14.79 15.51 30.91
C LEU A 556 -13.63 14.49 30.90
N VAL A 557 -13.30 13.94 32.07
CA VAL A 557 -12.41 12.78 32.21
C VAL A 557 -13.24 11.56 32.57
N TYR A 558 -13.32 10.59 31.66
CA TYR A 558 -13.90 9.28 31.91
C TYR A 558 -12.83 8.35 32.49
N PHE A 559 -13.18 7.60 33.54
CA PHE A 559 -12.32 6.62 34.18
C PHE A 559 -12.95 5.23 34.09
N TYR A 560 -12.33 4.38 33.27
CA TYR A 560 -12.74 3.00 33.04
C TYR A 560 -11.79 2.04 33.76
N LYS A 561 -12.34 0.96 34.32
CA LYS A 561 -11.57 -0.18 34.83
C LYS A 561 -11.90 -1.37 33.95
N LEU A 562 -10.97 -1.77 33.09
CA LEU A 562 -11.20 -2.85 32.09
C LEU A 562 -11.17 -4.24 32.74
N ARG A 563 -10.75 -4.33 34.01
CA ARG A 563 -10.82 -5.55 34.82
C ARG A 563 -12.18 -5.66 35.52
N ARG A 564 -12.96 -6.69 35.18
CA ARG A 564 -14.28 -6.99 35.76
C ARG A 564 -14.17 -7.20 37.28
N SER A 565 -15.03 -6.54 38.05
CA SER A 565 -15.24 -6.78 39.49
C SER A 565 -16.61 -7.43 39.64
N MET A 566 -16.73 -8.41 40.54
CA MET A 566 -18.02 -9.06 40.84
C MET A 566 -18.92 -8.23 41.78
N ASP A 567 -18.44 -7.07 42.22
CA ASP A 567 -19.14 -6.17 43.13
C ASP A 567 -20.20 -5.33 42.40
N THR A 568 -21.25 -4.93 43.12
CA THR A 568 -22.20 -3.92 42.64
C THR A 568 -21.48 -2.60 42.35
N LEU A 569 -21.26 -2.31 41.07
CA LEU A 569 -20.53 -1.13 40.62
C LEU A 569 -21.42 0.12 40.73
N ASN A 570 -21.08 0.98 41.69
CA ASN A 570 -21.56 2.35 41.72
C ASN A 570 -20.78 3.19 40.69
N PHE A 571 -21.49 4.01 39.94
CA PHE A 571 -20.96 5.03 39.06
C PHE A 571 -20.89 6.38 39.79
N HIS A 572 -19.75 7.05 39.66
CA HIS A 572 -19.47 8.32 40.32
C HIS A 572 -19.42 9.47 39.32
N PHE A 573 -20.34 10.43 39.41
CA PHE A 573 -20.27 11.69 38.66
C PHE A 573 -19.78 12.81 39.57
N ILE A 574 -18.64 13.41 39.21
CA ILE A 574 -17.86 14.24 40.13
C ILE A 574 -17.64 15.60 39.48
N THR A 575 -18.26 16.64 40.03
CA THR A 575 -18.03 18.04 39.64
C THR A 575 -17.19 18.76 40.70
N GLU A 576 -16.83 20.02 40.46
CA GLU A 576 -16.19 20.87 41.48
C GLU A 576 -17.02 20.98 42.77
N SER A 577 -18.36 20.97 42.66
CA SER A 577 -19.29 21.23 43.77
C SER A 577 -20.12 20.04 44.24
N SER A 578 -20.11 18.91 43.52
CA SER A 578 -21.00 17.77 43.81
C SER A 578 -20.37 16.42 43.46
N HIS A 579 -20.73 15.39 44.24
CA HIS A 579 -20.34 14.00 44.01
C HIS A 579 -21.62 13.15 43.98
N GLY A 580 -22.14 12.90 42.79
CA GLY A 580 -23.30 12.03 42.55
C GLY A 580 -22.89 10.56 42.47
N VAL A 581 -23.69 9.69 43.08
CA VAL A 581 -23.47 8.23 43.06
C VAL A 581 -24.73 7.56 42.51
N HIS A 582 -24.56 6.75 41.47
CA HIS A 582 -25.65 6.09 40.76
C HIS A 582 -25.37 4.58 40.65
N PRO A 583 -26.34 3.70 40.96
CA PRO A 583 -26.14 2.26 40.78
C PRO A 583 -26.13 1.91 39.28
N LEU A 584 -25.11 1.18 38.81
CA LEU A 584 -25.03 0.71 37.42
C LEU A 584 -25.39 -0.79 37.33
N PRO A 585 -26.16 -1.25 36.33
CA PRO A 585 -26.34 -2.69 36.10
C PRO A 585 -25.01 -3.37 35.69
N PRO A 586 -24.76 -4.62 36.14
CA PRO A 586 -23.46 -5.28 36.02
C PRO A 586 -23.07 -5.67 34.58
N GLU A 587 -24.02 -5.65 33.63
CA GLU A 587 -23.82 -6.11 32.25
C GLU A 587 -23.03 -5.13 31.36
N ARG A 588 -22.80 -3.88 31.79
CA ARG A 588 -22.06 -2.84 31.00
C ARG A 588 -21.11 -1.96 31.82
N GLY A 589 -20.72 -2.41 33.01
CA GLY A 589 -20.15 -1.59 34.10
C GLY A 589 -18.67 -1.17 34.02
N TYR A 590 -18.08 -0.96 32.83
CA TYR A 590 -16.64 -0.62 32.74
C TYR A 590 -16.31 0.81 33.19
N CYS A 591 -17.24 1.75 33.02
CA CYS A 591 -17.05 3.16 33.44
C CYS A 591 -17.32 3.30 34.95
N ARG A 592 -16.28 3.60 35.73
CA ARG A 592 -16.38 3.73 37.20
C ARG A 592 -16.67 5.16 37.64
N ALA A 593 -16.09 6.15 36.95
CA ALA A 593 -16.30 7.56 37.27
C ALA A 593 -16.21 8.47 36.05
N VAL A 594 -16.88 9.62 36.12
CA VAL A 594 -16.72 10.75 35.20
C VAL A 594 -16.47 12.01 36.01
N PHE A 595 -15.35 12.69 35.73
CA PHE A 595 -14.96 13.94 36.36
C PHE A 595 -15.24 15.12 35.43
N SER A 596 -16.06 16.06 35.88
CA SER A 596 -16.38 17.34 35.22
C SER A 596 -15.92 18.49 36.13
N LEU A 597 -14.61 18.61 36.30
CA LEU A 597 -13.99 19.55 37.25
C LEU A 597 -13.74 20.93 36.66
N LEU A 598 -13.56 21.02 35.35
CA LEU A 598 -13.27 22.26 34.65
C LEU A 598 -13.70 22.17 33.18
N LYS A 599 -14.41 23.18 32.68
CA LYS A 599 -14.81 23.28 31.27
C LYS A 599 -13.67 23.83 30.40
N SER A 600 -12.69 22.99 30.09
CA SER A 600 -11.56 23.29 29.20
C SER A 600 -11.05 22.00 28.55
N THR A 601 -10.62 22.05 27.29
CA THR A 601 -9.99 20.90 26.59
C THR A 601 -8.91 20.26 27.45
N ILE A 602 -8.96 18.95 27.62
CA ILE A 602 -7.90 18.20 28.31
C ILE A 602 -6.78 17.93 27.31
N GLN A 603 -5.58 18.43 27.61
CA GLN A 603 -4.42 18.33 26.72
C GLN A 603 -3.50 17.17 27.10
N SER A 604 -3.53 16.73 28.36
CA SER A 604 -2.63 15.66 28.83
C SER A 604 -3.23 14.91 30.01
N LEU A 605 -3.13 13.58 29.96
CA LEU A 605 -3.46 12.65 31.05
C LEU A 605 -2.21 11.83 31.38
N ARG A 606 -1.90 11.69 32.68
CA ARG A 606 -0.79 10.84 33.16
C ARG A 606 -1.09 10.13 34.47
N PHE A 607 -1.25 8.81 34.40
CA PHE A 607 -1.25 7.95 35.58
C PHE A 607 0.10 7.94 36.31
N ALA A 608 0.06 7.71 37.62
CA ALA A 608 1.21 7.45 38.48
C ALA A 608 0.86 6.44 39.58
N ASN A 609 1.89 5.97 40.29
CA ASN A 609 1.77 5.09 41.45
C ASN A 609 0.83 3.90 41.20
N LEU A 610 1.13 3.12 40.16
CA LEU A 610 0.35 1.96 39.70
C LEU A 610 -1.15 2.27 39.52
N GLY A 611 -1.47 3.42 38.94
CA GLY A 611 -2.84 3.81 38.59
C GLY A 611 -3.64 4.45 39.72
N THR A 612 -3.08 4.57 40.93
CA THR A 612 -3.77 5.19 42.07
C THR A 612 -3.90 6.72 41.97
N LYS A 613 -3.06 7.36 41.15
CA LYS A 613 -3.12 8.81 40.88
C LYS A 613 -3.22 9.09 39.38
N LEU A 614 -3.97 10.13 39.02
CA LEU A 614 -4.11 10.63 37.65
C LEU A 614 -3.88 12.14 37.64
N ALA A 615 -2.86 12.61 36.89
CA ALA A 615 -2.74 14.02 36.55
C ALA A 615 -3.55 14.35 35.29
N VAL A 616 -4.25 15.49 35.33
CA VAL A 616 -5.09 16.04 34.25
C VAL A 616 -4.61 17.45 33.96
N GLY A 617 -4.10 17.71 32.76
CA GLY A 617 -3.63 19.02 32.31
C GLY A 617 -4.56 19.62 31.26
N TYR A 618 -4.92 20.89 31.44
CA TYR A 618 -5.94 21.58 30.63
C TYR A 618 -5.36 22.65 29.69
N GLU A 619 -6.12 23.01 28.65
CA GLU A 619 -5.77 24.06 27.69
C GLU A 619 -5.71 25.46 28.31
N CYS A 620 -6.51 25.74 29.35
CA CYS A 620 -6.37 26.98 30.12
C CYS A 620 -5.01 27.11 30.84
N GLY A 621 -4.28 25.99 30.99
CA GLY A 621 -3.01 25.87 31.70
C GLY A 621 -3.10 25.24 33.08
N GLN A 622 -4.30 25.08 33.64
CA GLN A 622 -4.49 24.46 34.95
C GLN A 622 -4.15 22.96 34.94
N VAL A 623 -3.87 22.42 36.13
CA VAL A 623 -3.54 21.02 36.38
C VAL A 623 -4.28 20.53 37.63
N ASN A 624 -4.99 19.41 37.47
CA ASN A 624 -5.60 18.68 38.57
C ASN A 624 -4.85 17.36 38.80
N VAL A 625 -4.71 16.95 40.06
CA VAL A 625 -4.23 15.61 40.43
C VAL A 625 -5.33 14.92 41.22
N LEU A 626 -5.78 13.79 40.70
CA LEU A 626 -6.91 13.02 41.21
C LEU A 626 -6.42 11.72 41.84
N ASP A 627 -7.03 11.33 42.95
CA ASP A 627 -6.86 10.01 43.58
C ASP A 627 -7.95 9.06 43.06
N MET A 628 -7.54 7.97 42.43
CA MET A 628 -8.42 6.99 41.76
C MET A 628 -9.00 5.93 42.71
N ASN A 629 -8.51 5.88 43.96
CA ASN A 629 -9.03 4.99 44.99
C ASN A 629 -10.22 5.63 45.70
N SER A 630 -10.05 6.88 46.13
CA SER A 630 -11.07 7.72 46.77
C SER A 630 -11.97 8.48 45.81
N LEU A 631 -11.60 8.53 44.51
CA LEU A 631 -12.30 9.29 43.46
C LEU A 631 -12.46 10.77 43.82
N SER A 632 -11.36 11.40 44.26
CA SER A 632 -11.35 12.78 44.76
C SER A 632 -10.18 13.60 44.21
N SER A 633 -10.29 14.93 44.23
CA SER A 633 -9.20 15.83 43.83
C SER A 633 -8.24 16.04 45.00
N VAL A 634 -6.96 15.68 44.79
CA VAL A 634 -5.86 15.88 45.74
C VAL A 634 -5.25 17.28 45.60
N PHE A 635 -5.19 17.76 44.35
CA PHE A 635 -4.64 19.06 44.00
C PHE A 635 -5.39 19.65 42.80
N CYS A 636 -5.65 20.95 42.87
CA CYS A 636 -6.11 21.80 41.77
C CYS A 636 -5.23 23.04 41.76
N SER A 637 -4.81 23.51 40.59
CA SER A 637 -4.01 24.74 40.45
C SER A 637 -4.89 25.98 40.25
N ASP A 638 -4.75 26.98 41.11
CA ASP A 638 -5.51 28.23 40.98
C ASP A 638 -5.13 29.06 39.74
N SER A 639 -6.13 29.61 39.07
CA SER A 639 -5.98 30.47 37.88
C SER A 639 -5.26 31.81 38.17
N GLN A 640 -5.23 32.25 39.43
CA GLN A 640 -4.56 33.48 39.85
C GLN A 640 -3.03 33.35 39.90
N HIS A 641 -2.51 32.13 39.84
CA HIS A 641 -1.16 31.78 40.28
C HIS A 641 -0.16 31.47 39.14
N GLY A 642 -0.52 31.79 37.89
CA GLY A 642 0.41 31.90 36.76
C GLY A 642 0.29 30.82 35.68
N PHE A 643 -0.58 29.81 35.91
CA PHE A 643 -0.95 28.76 34.97
C PHE A 643 -1.92 29.25 33.87
N ASN A 644 -1.50 30.26 33.09
CA ASN A 644 -2.33 30.93 32.07
C ASN A 644 -1.92 30.51 30.64
N SER A 645 -1.45 29.28 30.45
CA SER A 645 -0.86 28.82 29.19
C SER A 645 -0.98 27.31 29.07
N SER A 646 -1.59 26.83 27.98
CA SER A 646 -1.92 25.42 27.73
C SER A 646 -0.82 24.45 28.14
N VAL A 647 -1.21 23.41 28.88
CA VAL A 647 -0.35 22.26 29.18
C VAL A 647 -0.05 21.50 27.88
N ILE A 648 1.22 21.16 27.66
CA ILE A 648 1.69 20.41 26.49
C ILE A 648 2.16 19.00 26.88
N SER A 649 2.83 18.87 28.03
CA SER A 649 3.41 17.60 28.45
C SER A 649 3.54 17.51 29.96
N MET A 650 3.31 16.32 30.50
CA MET A 650 3.42 16.01 31.92
C MET A 650 4.28 14.76 32.13
N SER A 651 5.12 14.77 33.17
CA SER A 651 5.98 13.63 33.50
C SER A 651 6.21 13.55 35.02
N TRP A 652 6.02 12.36 35.58
CA TRP A 652 6.18 12.08 37.01
C TRP A 652 7.63 11.68 37.32
N LYS A 653 8.11 12.04 38.52
CA LYS A 653 9.38 11.56 39.05
C LYS A 653 9.29 11.27 40.55
N TYR A 654 9.75 10.08 40.93
CA TYR A 654 10.02 9.71 42.32
C TYR A 654 11.35 10.33 42.78
N CYS A 655 11.35 10.97 43.95
CA CYS A 655 12.54 11.57 44.54
C CYS A 655 12.61 11.25 46.03
N SER A 656 13.71 10.66 46.48
CA SER A 656 14.06 10.63 47.90
C SER A 656 14.53 12.01 48.36
N ASN A 657 14.20 12.38 49.61
CA ASN A 657 14.69 13.56 50.32
C ASN A 657 14.54 14.93 49.60
N LEU A 658 13.36 15.24 49.03
CA LEU A 658 13.11 16.55 48.38
C LEU A 658 13.39 17.76 49.28
N ASN A 659 13.02 17.61 50.56
CA ASN A 659 13.15 18.68 51.56
C ASN A 659 14.60 19.12 51.76
N ASP A 660 15.60 18.24 51.59
CA ASP A 660 17.01 18.61 51.71
C ASP A 660 17.55 19.30 50.44
N ILE A 661 16.96 19.03 49.27
CA ILE A 661 17.24 19.77 48.03
C ILE A 661 16.72 21.21 48.16
N LEU A 662 15.46 21.39 48.58
CA LEU A 662 14.81 22.70 48.67
C LEU A 662 15.47 23.61 49.73
N LYS A 663 15.95 23.06 50.85
CA LYS A 663 16.71 23.79 51.90
C LYS A 663 18.00 24.45 51.39
N THR A 664 18.52 24.08 50.22
CA THR A 664 19.67 24.76 49.60
C THR A 664 19.31 26.04 48.83
N SER A 665 18.00 26.30 48.64
CA SER A 665 17.48 27.59 48.17
C SER A 665 17.20 28.53 49.34
N LYS A 666 17.27 29.85 49.13
CA LYS A 666 17.40 30.85 50.21
C LYS A 666 16.09 31.22 50.94
N HIS A 667 15.31 30.27 51.43
CA HIS A 667 14.30 30.54 52.46
C HIS A 667 14.27 29.44 53.52
N LYS A 668 14.44 29.83 54.79
CA LYS A 668 14.26 28.96 55.95
C LYS A 668 12.79 29.06 56.38
N GLU A 669 12.07 27.95 56.41
CA GLU A 669 10.99 27.79 57.40
C GLU A 669 10.70 26.32 57.74
N ILE A 670 10.44 26.13 59.03
CA ILE A 670 9.90 25.01 59.83
C ILE A 670 9.95 23.57 59.27
N SER A 671 10.52 22.68 60.09
CA SER A 671 10.64 21.23 59.87
C SER A 671 9.32 20.47 60.09
N ALA A 672 8.85 19.77 59.06
CA ALA A 672 7.93 18.63 59.16
C ALA A 672 8.71 17.29 59.17
N PRO A 673 8.19 16.21 59.77
CA PRO A 673 8.87 14.91 59.82
C PRO A 673 9.06 14.30 58.42
N VAL A 674 10.22 13.66 58.22
CA VAL A 674 10.63 13.09 56.93
C VAL A 674 9.90 11.76 56.69
N SER A 675 9.24 11.64 55.54
CA SER A 675 8.83 10.35 54.97
C SER A 675 9.65 10.06 53.71
N PRO A 676 9.88 8.79 53.32
CA PRO A 676 11.06 8.44 52.50
C PRO A 676 11.01 8.86 51.03
N THR A 677 9.82 9.13 50.49
CA THR A 677 9.59 9.38 49.06
C THR A 677 8.61 10.53 48.85
N ASP A 678 9.06 11.55 48.12
CA ASP A 678 8.23 12.65 47.63
C ASP A 678 8.11 12.54 46.09
N GLU A 679 6.88 12.64 45.59
CA GLU A 679 6.57 12.62 44.16
C GLU A 679 6.51 14.05 43.60
N VAL A 680 7.18 14.26 42.47
CA VAL A 680 7.13 15.52 41.71
C VAL A 680 6.55 15.29 40.33
N LEU A 681 5.52 16.06 40.01
CA LEU A 681 4.99 16.20 38.67
C LEU A 681 5.68 17.38 37.98
N PHE A 682 6.37 17.12 36.88
CA PHE A 682 6.82 18.17 35.96
C PHE A 682 5.70 18.46 34.95
N VAL A 683 5.39 19.73 34.74
CA VAL A 683 4.37 20.21 33.78
C VAL A 683 5.03 21.20 32.83
N LEU A 684 5.01 20.92 31.53
CA LEU A 684 5.51 21.79 30.46
C LEU A 684 4.33 22.48 29.78
N THR A 685 4.36 23.82 29.70
CA THR A 685 3.34 24.65 29.05
C THR A 685 3.82 25.21 27.71
N ILE A 686 2.88 25.62 26.86
CA ILE A 686 3.12 26.12 25.49
C ILE A 686 4.05 27.36 25.43
N ASP A 687 4.11 28.17 26.49
CA ASP A 687 5.02 29.31 26.63
C ASP A 687 6.43 28.94 27.16
N ALA A 688 6.75 27.65 27.12
CA ALA A 688 8.03 27.06 27.53
C ALA A 688 8.40 27.33 29.01
N LYS A 689 7.41 27.30 29.92
CA LYS A 689 7.67 27.14 31.35
C LYS A 689 7.61 25.68 31.74
N VAL A 690 8.45 25.28 32.68
CA VAL A 690 8.35 23.98 33.36
C VAL A 690 7.97 24.24 34.81
N TYR A 691 6.76 23.86 35.21
CA TYR A 691 6.30 23.89 36.59
C TYR A 691 6.65 22.57 37.28
N LEU A 692 6.97 22.64 38.57
CA LEU A 692 7.10 21.50 39.45
C LEU A 692 5.94 21.54 40.45
N VAL A 693 5.10 20.50 40.46
CA VAL A 693 4.01 20.34 41.41
C VAL A 693 4.38 19.20 42.35
N ASN A 694 4.53 19.52 43.65
CA ASN A 694 4.70 18.50 44.69
C ASN A 694 3.31 18.02 45.14
N GLY A 695 3.07 16.71 45.03
CA GLY A 695 1.76 16.11 45.32
C GLY A 695 1.28 16.17 46.78
N ARG A 696 2.07 16.73 47.71
CA ARG A 696 1.71 16.87 49.13
C ARG A 696 1.71 18.30 49.65
N THR A 697 2.66 19.15 49.24
CA THR A 697 2.89 20.44 49.92
C THR A 697 2.13 21.63 49.33
N LYS A 698 1.29 21.42 48.30
CA LYS A 698 0.56 22.48 47.55
C LYS A 698 1.46 23.63 47.04
N SER A 699 2.76 23.43 47.01
CA SER A 699 3.75 24.41 46.56
C SER A 699 4.17 24.10 45.12
N TYR A 700 4.34 25.17 44.33
CA TYR A 700 4.81 25.07 42.95
C TYR A 700 5.93 26.08 42.71
N HIS A 701 6.92 25.64 41.93
CA HIS A 701 7.98 26.49 41.39
C HIS A 701 8.00 26.33 39.87
N TYR A 702 8.41 27.37 39.14
CA TYR A 702 8.48 27.29 37.68
C TYR A 702 9.82 27.78 37.14
N LEU A 703 10.30 27.08 36.11
CA LEU A 703 11.47 27.43 35.34
C LEU A 703 11.04 28.12 34.04
N GLN A 704 11.19 29.45 33.97
CA GLN A 704 10.95 30.20 32.73
C GLN A 704 12.11 29.98 31.75
N LEU A 705 11.82 29.39 30.59
CA LEU A 705 12.78 29.33 29.47
C LEU A 705 12.62 30.56 28.56
N LYS A 706 13.54 30.72 27.60
CA LYS A 706 13.57 31.89 26.70
C LYS A 706 12.27 31.98 25.89
N LYS A 707 11.64 33.17 25.86
CA LYS A 707 10.35 33.51 25.20
C LYS A 707 10.21 33.22 23.68
N LYS A 708 11.18 32.58 23.03
CA LYS A 708 11.16 32.22 21.60
C LYS A 708 11.30 30.71 21.41
N LEU A 709 10.58 29.92 22.20
CA LEU A 709 10.66 28.46 22.17
C LEU A 709 9.26 27.88 22.13
N ARG A 710 9.03 26.96 21.20
CA ARG A 710 7.78 26.21 21.05
C ARG A 710 8.03 24.78 21.50
N PRO A 711 7.52 24.36 22.67
CA PRO A 711 7.73 23.03 23.20
C PRO A 711 6.85 21.99 22.49
N ILE A 712 7.35 20.76 22.44
CA ILE A 712 6.65 19.59 21.88
C ILE A 712 6.33 18.60 23.01
N SER A 713 7.33 18.26 23.83
CA SER A 713 7.23 17.16 24.80
C SER A 713 8.36 17.22 25.84
N MET A 714 8.20 16.42 26.90
CA MET A 714 9.12 16.34 28.03
C MET A 714 9.26 14.90 28.52
N TYR A 715 10.50 14.48 28.80
CA TYR A 715 10.80 13.15 29.33
C TYR A 715 11.78 13.23 30.50
N VAL A 716 11.54 12.42 31.54
CA VAL A 716 12.51 12.14 32.59
C VAL A 716 13.29 10.89 32.18
N ILE A 717 14.61 11.02 32.05
CA ILE A 717 15.51 9.94 31.62
C ILE A 717 16.41 9.53 32.79
N GLU A 718 16.37 8.26 33.16
CA GLU A 718 17.29 7.68 34.12
C GLU A 718 18.61 7.27 33.46
N SER A 719 19.73 7.63 34.09
CA SER A 719 21.06 7.18 33.70
C SER A 719 21.57 6.20 34.75
N LYS A 720 21.41 4.90 34.49
CA LYS A 720 22.14 3.86 35.23
C LYS A 720 23.63 3.97 34.85
N LEU A 721 24.47 4.44 35.77
CA LEU A 721 25.91 4.29 35.65
C LEU A 721 26.23 2.79 35.79
N SER A 722 26.76 2.17 34.74
CA SER A 722 27.44 0.88 34.90
C SER A 722 28.69 1.09 35.77
N PRO A 723 28.97 0.21 36.75
CA PRO A 723 30.20 0.30 37.50
C PRO A 723 31.38 0.04 36.56
N SER A 724 32.19 1.06 36.31
CA SER A 724 33.33 0.98 35.40
C SER A 724 34.32 -0.10 35.85
N SER A 725 34.77 -0.90 34.89
CA SER A 725 35.80 -1.92 35.01
C SER A 725 36.95 -1.55 35.94
N LYS A 726 37.07 -2.27 37.07
CA LYS A 726 38.36 -2.46 37.73
C LYS A 726 39.14 -3.52 36.95
N GLN A 727 40.16 -3.09 36.23
CA GLN A 727 41.03 -4.00 35.48
C GLN A 727 42.05 -4.67 36.41
N LEU A 728 42.32 -5.96 36.15
CA LEU A 728 43.48 -6.75 36.59
C LEU A 728 43.65 -7.08 38.09
N ALA A 729 43.31 -8.32 38.43
CA ALA A 729 44.33 -9.31 38.80
C ALA A 729 43.90 -10.71 38.34
N ASN A 730 44.86 -11.54 37.92
CA ASN A 730 44.62 -12.87 37.34
C ASN A 730 44.16 -13.89 38.40
N ASN A 731 43.37 -14.88 37.98
CA ASN A 731 43.83 -16.27 37.91
C ASN A 731 42.85 -17.16 37.13
N ALA A 732 43.35 -18.26 36.57
CA ALA A 732 42.64 -19.10 35.62
C ALA A 732 42.11 -20.40 36.25
N SER A 733 40.93 -20.83 35.82
CA SER A 733 40.59 -22.25 35.69
C SER A 733 39.36 -22.43 34.79
N THR A 734 39.47 -23.39 33.87
CA THR A 734 38.37 -24.01 33.11
C THR A 734 37.22 -24.50 33.99
N ASP A 735 35.97 -24.43 33.52
CA ASP A 735 35.32 -25.62 32.94
C ASP A 735 33.97 -25.36 32.25
N GLN A 736 33.42 -26.43 31.67
CA GLN A 736 32.34 -26.48 30.67
C GLN A 736 30.92 -26.47 31.28
N SER A 737 29.91 -26.12 30.46
CA SER A 737 28.68 -26.91 30.18
C SER A 737 27.39 -26.08 29.94
N SER A 738 26.36 -26.79 29.49
CA SER A 738 25.15 -26.38 28.74
C SER A 738 23.98 -25.86 29.60
N PRO A 739 22.93 -25.26 28.98
CA PRO A 739 21.84 -24.61 29.73
C PRO A 739 20.72 -25.59 30.10
N GLU A 740 20.25 -25.54 31.34
CA GLU A 740 19.02 -26.22 31.75
C GLU A 740 17.99 -25.29 32.42
N CYS A 741 16.75 -25.58 32.04
CA CYS A 741 15.47 -25.14 32.56
C CYS A 741 15.41 -24.97 34.08
N PHE A 742 14.85 -23.84 34.56
CA PHE A 742 14.39 -23.72 35.95
C PHE A 742 12.88 -23.89 36.06
N GLN A 743 12.49 -24.75 37.00
CA GLN A 743 11.12 -25.19 37.24
C GLN A 743 10.32 -24.20 38.10
N VAL A 744 9.01 -24.29 37.98
CA VAL A 744 8.04 -23.65 38.86
C VAL A 744 8.10 -24.26 40.25
N LEU A 745 8.18 -23.42 41.28
CA LEU A 745 7.74 -23.73 42.64
C LEU A 745 6.86 -22.58 43.13
N ASP A 746 5.59 -22.87 43.36
CA ASP A 746 4.77 -22.09 44.28
C ASP A 746 5.40 -22.17 45.68
N ASP A 747 5.44 -21.06 46.42
CA ASP A 747 4.89 -21.12 47.77
C ASP A 747 4.44 -19.74 48.28
N SER A 748 3.47 -19.77 49.18
CA SER A 748 2.74 -18.60 49.67
C SER A 748 3.36 -17.99 50.93
N HIS A 749 3.06 -16.70 51.15
CA HIS A 749 3.17 -15.98 52.44
C HIS A 749 4.45 -16.16 53.27
N ASN A 750 5.31 -15.13 53.26
CA ASN A 750 5.80 -14.58 54.54
C ASN A 750 6.09 -13.09 54.44
N VAL A 751 5.64 -12.34 55.46
CA VAL A 751 6.03 -10.96 55.70
C VAL A 751 7.29 -11.00 56.56
N GLU A 752 8.45 -10.80 55.95
CA GLU A 752 9.69 -10.58 56.70
C GLU A 752 10.28 -9.19 56.43
N GLN A 753 10.75 -8.59 57.51
CA GLN A 753 11.24 -7.22 57.57
C GLN A 753 12.63 -7.16 56.93
N SER A 754 12.83 -6.31 55.93
CA SER A 754 14.17 -6.01 55.44
C SER A 754 14.95 -5.24 56.50
N SER A 755 16.02 -5.85 56.98
CA SER A 755 16.99 -5.24 57.90
C SER A 755 17.72 -4.07 57.24
N GLU A 756 18.07 -3.08 58.06
CA GLU A 756 18.74 -1.86 57.61
C GLU A 756 20.21 -2.11 57.23
N ASP A 757 20.54 -1.95 55.94
CA ASP A 757 21.92 -1.73 55.49
C ASP A 757 22.17 -0.20 55.34
N PRO A 758 23.00 0.44 56.19
CA PRO A 758 23.10 1.90 56.29
C PRO A 758 23.97 2.57 55.21
N HIS A 759 24.11 1.96 54.02
CA HIS A 759 25.02 2.42 52.95
C HIS A 759 24.34 2.63 51.58
N SER A 760 23.13 3.19 51.59
CA SER A 760 22.44 3.70 50.38
C SER A 760 22.97 5.08 49.93
N GLY A 761 24.17 5.10 49.35
CA GLY A 761 24.79 6.33 48.83
C GLY A 761 24.03 6.99 47.67
N ASP A 762 23.54 8.22 47.89
CA ASP A 762 23.06 9.20 46.90
C ASP A 762 22.24 8.66 45.69
N ALA A 763 21.02 8.17 45.97
CA ALA A 763 20.00 7.81 44.96
C ALA A 763 19.52 8.99 44.06
N LEU A 764 20.02 10.22 44.29
CA LEU A 764 19.71 11.43 43.51
C LEU A 764 20.68 11.71 42.34
N SER A 765 21.65 10.83 42.09
CA SER A 765 22.86 11.19 41.34
C SER A 765 22.72 11.37 39.81
N CYS A 766 21.85 10.61 39.12
CA CYS A 766 21.90 10.53 37.65
C CYS A 766 20.53 10.43 36.94
N SER A 767 19.67 11.46 37.06
CA SER A 767 18.47 11.59 36.20
C SER A 767 18.38 12.95 35.50
N HIS A 768 18.02 12.91 34.22
CA HIS A 768 18.04 14.03 33.29
C HIS A 768 16.61 14.38 32.85
N LEU A 769 16.34 15.67 32.65
CA LEU A 769 15.10 16.16 32.05
C LEU A 769 15.40 16.53 30.59
N LEU A 770 14.80 15.82 29.65
CA LEU A 770 14.84 16.14 28.23
C LEU A 770 13.61 16.99 27.89
N LEU A 771 13.85 18.17 27.32
CA LEU A 771 12.83 19.05 26.75
C LEU A 771 13.01 19.12 25.24
N CYS A 772 11.97 18.72 24.51
CA CYS A 772 11.91 18.79 23.06
C CYS A 772 11.19 20.06 22.62
N PHE A 773 11.80 20.83 21.72
CA PHE A 773 11.25 22.03 21.09
C PHE A 773 11.36 21.91 19.58
N GLU A 774 10.50 22.62 18.85
CA GLU A 774 10.47 22.68 17.38
C GLU A 774 11.87 22.86 16.77
N ASP A 775 12.65 23.83 17.26
CA ASP A 775 14.01 24.11 16.74
C ASP A 775 15.16 23.41 17.49
N SER A 776 14.91 22.76 18.64
CA SER A 776 16.02 22.24 19.48
C SER A 776 15.64 21.19 20.51
N LEU A 777 16.56 20.26 20.78
CA LEU A 777 16.56 19.38 21.94
C LEU A 777 17.42 19.96 23.06
N ARG A 778 16.99 19.81 24.32
CA ARG A 778 17.75 20.29 25.49
C ARG A 778 17.69 19.32 26.66
N LEU A 779 18.86 18.97 27.17
CA LEU A 779 19.02 18.13 28.35
C LEU A 779 19.39 18.98 29.56
N TYR A 780 18.71 18.78 30.69
CA TYR A 780 18.98 19.41 31.98
C TYR A 780 19.18 18.35 33.06
N SER A 781 19.88 18.68 34.14
CA SER A 781 19.86 17.83 35.34
C SER A 781 18.53 18.04 36.05
N THR A 782 17.81 16.96 36.40
CA THR A 782 16.58 17.08 37.18
C THR A 782 16.83 17.79 38.52
N ARG A 783 17.97 17.52 39.18
CA ARG A 783 18.41 18.21 40.41
C ARG A 783 18.56 19.72 40.20
N SER A 784 19.18 20.14 39.09
CA SER A 784 19.30 21.57 38.75
C SER A 784 17.95 22.23 38.51
N VAL A 785 17.02 21.56 37.80
CA VAL A 785 15.67 22.09 37.55
C VAL A 785 14.87 22.23 38.85
N ILE A 786 14.91 21.24 39.74
CA ILE A 786 14.27 21.29 41.07
C ILE A 786 14.83 22.44 41.93
N GLN A 787 16.13 22.73 41.82
CA GLN A 787 16.78 23.86 42.49
C GLN A 787 16.58 25.22 41.77
N GLY A 788 15.82 25.28 40.67
CA GLY A 788 15.56 26.50 39.89
C GLY A 788 16.70 26.93 38.96
N TYR A 789 17.75 26.13 38.78
CA TYR A 789 18.87 26.44 37.88
C TYR A 789 18.56 26.07 36.43
N ASN A 790 18.66 27.04 35.52
CA ASN A 790 18.31 26.89 34.09
C ASN A 790 19.46 26.44 33.17
N LYS A 791 20.54 25.86 33.71
CA LYS A 791 21.74 25.48 32.93
C LYS A 791 21.50 24.17 32.18
N THR A 792 21.44 24.25 30.84
CA THR A 792 21.45 23.08 29.95
C THR A 792 22.79 22.33 30.05
N ILE A 793 22.73 21.00 30.15
CA ILE A 793 23.90 20.11 30.03
C ILE A 793 24.26 19.95 28.55
N ARG A 794 23.27 19.64 27.71
CA ARG A 794 23.41 19.57 26.24
C ARG A 794 22.29 20.36 25.58
N LYS A 795 22.59 20.91 24.41
CA LYS A 795 21.61 21.48 23.48
C LYS A 795 22.01 21.10 22.07
N VAL A 796 21.07 20.53 21.32
CA VAL A 796 21.20 20.29 19.88
C VAL A 796 20.12 21.10 19.18
N LYS A 797 20.41 21.66 18.00
CA LYS A 797 19.39 22.25 17.12
C LYS A 797 18.96 21.22 16.09
N PHE A 798 17.70 21.24 15.71
CA PHE A 798 17.28 20.52 14.51
C PHE A 798 17.66 21.31 13.26
N THR A 799 17.84 20.60 12.14
CA THR A 799 17.95 21.20 10.81
C THR A 799 16.56 21.56 10.27
N ASN A 800 15.58 20.70 10.52
CA ASN A 800 14.18 20.85 10.13
C ASN A 800 13.30 20.98 11.38
N PRO A 801 12.27 21.84 11.40
CA PRO A 801 11.34 21.95 12.52
C PRO A 801 10.74 20.61 12.96
N CYS A 802 10.97 20.21 14.20
CA CYS A 802 10.39 19.01 14.80
C CYS A 802 8.93 19.25 15.21
N CYS A 803 8.07 18.25 15.06
CA CYS A 803 6.64 18.32 15.44
C CYS A 803 6.21 17.24 16.44
N TRP A 804 6.97 16.14 16.57
CA TRP A 804 6.68 15.07 17.52
C TRP A 804 7.96 14.33 17.91
N THR A 805 8.01 13.81 19.13
CA THR A 805 9.09 12.89 19.55
C THR A 805 8.54 11.74 20.40
N SER A 806 9.30 10.66 20.53
CA SER A 806 9.11 9.63 21.56
C SER A 806 10.44 9.00 21.97
N THR A 807 10.56 8.61 23.24
CA THR A 807 11.73 7.89 23.76
C THR A 807 11.51 6.39 23.70
N PHE A 808 12.51 5.64 23.25
CA PHE A 808 12.48 4.18 23.21
C PHE A 808 13.70 3.57 23.91
N LYS A 809 13.59 2.28 24.26
CA LYS A 809 14.61 1.51 24.97
C LYS A 809 14.81 0.14 24.31
N ARG A 810 16.07 -0.28 24.13
CA ARG A 810 16.47 -1.57 23.55
C ARG A 810 17.40 -2.32 24.50
N HIS A 811 17.06 -3.58 24.77
CA HIS A 811 17.83 -4.52 25.63
C HIS A 811 18.38 -3.87 26.91
N GLU A 812 17.49 -3.21 27.67
CA GLU A 812 17.76 -2.53 28.95
C GLU A 812 18.82 -1.40 28.99
N ILE A 813 19.68 -1.28 27.99
CA ILE A 813 20.92 -0.48 28.02
C ILE A 813 20.91 0.66 27.00
N HIS A 814 20.26 0.46 25.85
CA HIS A 814 20.31 1.39 24.73
C HIS A 814 19.05 2.26 24.71
N ASN A 815 19.18 3.54 25.11
CA ASN A 815 18.08 4.51 25.06
C ASN A 815 18.20 5.37 23.80
N GLY A 816 17.07 5.61 23.13
CA GLY A 816 17.00 6.45 21.94
C GLY A 816 15.79 7.38 21.94
N LEU A 817 15.82 8.36 21.04
CA LEU A 817 14.76 9.33 20.81
C LEU A 817 14.41 9.32 19.31
N ILE A 818 13.16 9.02 19.00
CA ILE A 818 12.57 9.21 17.66
C ILE A 818 12.09 10.65 17.59
N CYS A 819 12.41 11.37 16.52
CA CYS A 819 11.91 12.72 16.23
C CYS A 819 11.30 12.74 14.83
N LEU A 820 10.06 13.20 14.69
CA LEU A 820 9.44 13.50 13.40
C LEU A 820 9.52 15.01 13.14
N CYS A 821 9.91 15.37 11.92
CA CYS A 821 9.98 16.75 11.42
C CYS A 821 8.79 17.10 10.52
N GLN A 822 8.46 18.38 10.43
CA GLN A 822 7.33 18.92 9.64
C GLN A 822 7.49 18.73 8.12
N ASN A 823 8.68 18.34 7.65
CA ASN A 823 8.93 17.94 6.25
C ASN A 823 8.84 16.41 6.04
N GLY A 824 8.43 15.65 7.05
CA GLY A 824 8.35 14.18 7.00
C GLY A 824 9.67 13.45 7.25
N VAL A 825 10.76 14.14 7.60
CA VAL A 825 12.02 13.51 8.02
C VAL A 825 11.87 12.90 9.42
N ILE A 826 12.32 11.66 9.58
CA ILE A 826 12.44 10.96 10.86
C ILE A 826 13.92 10.92 11.24
N GLU A 827 14.26 11.55 12.35
CA GLU A 827 15.59 11.46 12.97
C GLU A 827 15.56 10.49 14.16
N ILE A 828 16.47 9.52 14.19
CA ILE A 828 16.76 8.70 15.37
C ILE A 828 18.00 9.25 16.05
N ARG A 829 17.90 9.56 17.34
CA ARG A 829 18.98 10.12 18.16
C ARG A 829 19.27 9.25 19.37
N SER A 830 20.55 9.18 19.74
CA SER A 830 21.01 8.45 20.92
C SER A 830 20.75 9.25 22.21
N LEU A 831 20.52 8.56 23.33
CA LEU A 831 20.38 9.16 24.66
C LEU A 831 21.45 8.61 25.61
N PRO A 832 22.00 9.43 26.53
CA PRO A 832 21.65 10.83 26.82
C PRO A 832 22.41 11.87 25.96
N ASP A 833 23.23 11.45 25.01
CA ASP A 833 24.20 12.30 24.33
C ASP A 833 23.63 13.14 23.17
N LEU A 834 22.43 12.80 22.66
CA LEU A 834 21.67 13.48 21.61
C LEU A 834 22.32 13.46 20.21
N GLY A 835 23.25 12.52 19.99
CA GLY A 835 23.87 12.28 18.68
C GLY A 835 22.84 11.81 17.65
N LEU A 836 22.98 12.23 16.38
CA LEU A 836 22.16 11.71 15.29
C LEU A 836 22.71 10.32 14.90
N VAL A 837 21.86 9.30 14.97
CA VAL A 837 22.19 7.90 14.68
C VAL A 837 21.74 7.51 13.27
N LYS A 838 20.52 7.91 12.89
CA LYS A 838 19.97 7.66 11.55
C LYS A 838 18.99 8.76 11.16
N GLU A 839 18.96 9.08 9.88
CA GLU A 839 17.94 9.92 9.25
C GLU A 839 17.21 9.09 8.17
N SER A 840 15.91 9.28 8.01
CA SER A 840 15.06 8.66 7.00
C SER A 840 13.84 9.54 6.75
N SER A 841 12.93 9.21 5.82
CA SER A 841 11.70 10.00 5.61
C SER A 841 10.45 9.14 5.47
N LEU A 842 9.30 9.68 5.87
CA LEU A 842 7.97 9.09 5.62
C LEU A 842 7.74 8.78 4.13
N MET A 843 8.28 9.61 3.24
CA MET A 843 8.24 9.37 1.79
C MET A 843 9.04 8.12 1.40
N SER A 844 10.26 7.97 1.90
CA SER A 844 11.12 6.80 1.62
C SER A 844 10.58 5.49 2.18
N ILE A 845 9.89 5.52 3.32
CA ILE A 845 9.42 4.32 4.03
C ILE A 845 7.97 3.95 3.63
N LEU A 846 7.07 4.93 3.55
CA LEU A 846 5.62 4.73 3.38
C LEU A 846 5.02 5.38 2.13
N ARG A 847 5.80 6.13 1.34
CA ARG A 847 5.32 7.06 0.29
C ARG A 847 4.40 8.17 0.83
N TRP A 848 4.46 8.44 2.13
CA TRP A 848 3.61 9.43 2.80
C TRP A 848 4.22 10.82 2.82
N ASN A 849 3.45 11.81 2.38
CA ASN A 849 3.69 13.22 2.68
C ASN A 849 3.25 13.55 4.12
N TYR A 850 4.01 14.41 4.80
CA TYR A 850 3.63 14.91 6.12
C TYR A 850 2.34 15.74 6.03
N LYS A 851 1.37 15.43 6.91
CA LYS A 851 0.19 16.24 7.16
C LYS A 851 0.11 16.51 8.67
N ALA A 852 -0.31 17.72 9.07
CA ALA A 852 -0.34 18.12 10.48
C ALA A 852 -1.20 17.20 11.37
N ASN A 853 -2.26 16.59 10.82
CA ASN A 853 -3.13 15.66 11.54
C ASN A 853 -2.42 14.36 11.98
N ILE A 854 -1.35 13.91 11.29
CA ILE A 854 -0.59 12.71 11.66
C ILE A 854 -0.11 12.81 13.12
N VAL A 855 0.30 14.01 13.56
CA VAL A 855 0.85 14.23 14.92
C VAL A 855 -0.14 13.88 16.04
N LYS A 856 -1.47 13.93 15.78
CA LYS A 856 -2.51 13.64 16.78
C LYS A 856 -2.72 12.14 17.01
N THR A 857 -2.57 11.34 15.96
CA THR A 857 -2.71 9.88 16.01
C THR A 857 -1.36 9.17 16.16
N LEU A 858 -0.24 9.87 15.93
CA LEU A 858 1.10 9.34 16.06
C LEU A 858 1.44 8.95 17.49
N THR A 859 1.60 7.64 17.69
CA THR A 859 1.82 7.04 18.99
C THR A 859 2.93 6.00 18.93
N SER A 860 3.59 5.76 20.05
CA SER A 860 4.75 4.89 20.13
C SER A 860 4.90 4.32 21.53
N ASP A 861 5.20 3.03 21.59
CA ASP A 861 5.64 2.35 22.79
C ASP A 861 6.81 1.42 22.46
N GLY A 862 7.83 1.44 23.30
CA GLY A 862 9.15 0.91 22.96
C GLY A 862 9.61 1.40 21.58
N SER A 863 10.08 0.47 20.75
CA SER A 863 10.59 0.74 19.40
C SER A 863 9.51 0.73 18.31
N GLN A 864 8.23 0.67 18.68
CA GLN A 864 7.13 0.58 17.72
C GLN A 864 6.43 1.92 17.60
N ILE A 865 5.94 2.18 16.39
CA ILE A 865 5.26 3.42 16.02
C ILE A 865 3.98 3.04 15.29
N ALA A 866 2.83 3.56 15.72
CA ALA A 866 1.58 3.51 14.97
C ALA A 866 1.21 4.94 14.53
N MET A 867 0.72 5.08 13.30
CA MET A 867 0.40 6.38 12.69
C MET A 867 -0.70 6.28 11.64
N VAL A 868 -1.54 7.32 11.55
CA VAL A 868 -2.63 7.44 10.58
C VAL A 868 -2.40 8.63 9.66
N ASN A 869 -2.64 8.47 8.36
CA ASN A 869 -2.56 9.54 7.36
C ASN A 869 -3.67 9.42 6.31
N GLY A 870 -4.75 10.19 6.46
CA GLY A 870 -5.96 9.99 5.66
C GLY A 870 -6.59 8.65 6.04
N ASP A 871 -6.93 7.84 5.05
CA ASP A 871 -7.55 6.52 5.22
C ASP A 871 -6.54 5.37 5.44
N GLU A 872 -5.25 5.70 5.58
CA GLU A 872 -4.16 4.74 5.74
C GLU A 872 -3.65 4.71 7.21
N LEU A 873 -3.61 3.53 7.84
CA LEU A 873 -2.98 3.27 9.15
C LEU A 873 -1.77 2.36 8.97
N THR A 874 -0.65 2.69 9.61
CA THR A 874 0.56 1.86 9.56
C THR A 874 1.16 1.62 10.94
N PHE A 875 1.66 0.40 11.17
CA PHE A 875 2.55 0.07 12.29
C PHE A 875 3.96 -0.25 11.78
N MET A 876 4.96 0.42 12.36
CA MET A 876 6.38 0.23 12.05
C MET A 876 7.19 -0.17 13.28
N SER A 877 8.21 -1.01 13.05
CA SER A 877 9.33 -1.24 13.96
C SER A 877 10.52 -0.35 13.58
N VAL A 878 11.31 0.06 14.57
CA VAL A 878 12.56 0.83 14.41
C VAL A 878 13.82 -0.03 14.61
N HIS A 879 13.67 -1.32 14.98
CA HIS A 879 14.80 -2.22 15.27
C HIS A 879 15.34 -2.96 14.04
N SER A 880 16.63 -3.33 14.10
CA SER A 880 17.22 -4.43 13.33
C SER A 880 17.36 -5.72 14.18
N GLY A 881 17.03 -6.89 13.63
CA GLY A 881 17.42 -8.20 14.21
C GLY A 881 16.30 -9.25 14.23
N GLU A 882 16.46 -10.29 15.05
CA GLU A 882 15.55 -11.47 15.11
C GLU A 882 14.08 -11.14 15.41
N ALA A 883 13.82 -10.04 16.13
CA ALA A 883 12.45 -9.55 16.35
C ALA A 883 11.72 -9.25 15.03
N ASN A 884 12.45 -8.78 14.01
CA ASN A 884 11.90 -8.51 12.68
C ASN A 884 11.53 -9.82 11.97
N LEU A 885 12.34 -10.88 12.12
CA LEU A 885 12.05 -12.20 11.56
C LEU A 885 10.83 -12.85 12.21
N ARG A 886 10.58 -12.62 13.51
CA ARG A 886 9.31 -13.01 14.15
C ARG A 886 8.14 -12.25 13.56
N ASN A 887 8.23 -10.92 13.42
CA ASN A 887 7.15 -10.10 12.88
C ASN A 887 6.80 -10.45 11.43
N ILE A 888 7.79 -10.76 10.57
CA ILE A 888 7.54 -11.22 9.18
C ILE A 888 6.79 -12.55 9.18
N LYS A 889 7.18 -13.50 10.04
CA LYS A 889 6.48 -14.78 10.20
C LYS A 889 5.05 -14.66 10.74
N CYS A 890 4.69 -13.50 11.29
CA CYS A 890 3.35 -13.22 11.78
C CYS A 890 2.47 -12.48 10.76
N LEU A 891 2.98 -12.13 9.57
CA LEU A 891 2.15 -11.53 8.52
C LEU A 891 1.05 -12.52 8.08
N PRO A 892 -0.15 -12.05 7.70
CA PRO A 892 -1.16 -12.92 7.09
C PRO A 892 -0.60 -13.54 5.80
N CYS A 893 -0.91 -14.83 5.59
CA CYS A 893 -0.58 -15.49 4.34
C CYS A 893 -1.58 -15.04 3.28
N LEU A 894 -1.15 -14.19 2.35
CA LEU A 894 -2.05 -13.65 1.32
C LEU A 894 -2.48 -14.71 0.29
N HIS A 895 -1.85 -15.88 0.25
CA HIS A 895 -2.19 -16.98 -0.66
C HIS A 895 -2.49 -18.26 0.13
N ASP A 896 -3.69 -18.82 -0.03
CA ASP A 896 -4.06 -20.10 0.57
C ASP A 896 -3.68 -21.25 -0.37
N LYS A 897 -2.62 -21.98 0.02
CA LYS A 897 -2.09 -23.16 -0.69
C LYS A 897 -3.03 -24.37 -0.61
N VAL A 898 -3.85 -24.48 0.43
CA VAL A 898 -4.84 -25.57 0.58
C VAL A 898 -6.02 -25.32 -0.34
N LEU A 899 -6.54 -24.09 -0.36
CA LEU A 899 -7.53 -23.64 -1.34
C LEU A 899 -7.01 -23.80 -2.77
N ALA A 900 -5.74 -23.43 -3.01
CA ALA A 900 -5.12 -23.57 -4.32
C ALA A 900 -5.08 -25.02 -4.79
N ALA A 901 -4.58 -25.94 -3.95
CA ALA A 901 -4.53 -27.37 -4.25
C ALA A 901 -5.94 -27.98 -4.42
N ALA A 902 -6.94 -27.51 -3.67
CA ALA A 902 -8.33 -27.96 -3.80
C ALA A 902 -8.99 -27.48 -5.11
N ALA A 903 -8.76 -26.23 -5.50
CA ALA A 903 -9.23 -25.68 -6.78
C ALA A 903 -8.56 -26.39 -7.96
N ASP A 904 -7.24 -26.58 -7.91
CA ASP A 904 -6.49 -27.36 -8.89
C ASP A 904 -7.03 -28.80 -8.98
N ALA A 905 -7.25 -29.47 -7.84
CA ALA A 905 -7.83 -30.81 -7.83
C ALA A 905 -9.21 -30.84 -8.49
N ALA A 906 -10.09 -29.88 -8.19
CA ALA A 906 -11.42 -29.78 -8.77
C ALA A 906 -11.39 -29.58 -10.30
N LEU A 907 -10.47 -28.74 -10.81
CA LEU A 907 -10.24 -28.53 -12.24
C LEU A 907 -9.71 -29.78 -12.96
N ASN A 908 -9.04 -30.69 -12.24
CA ASN A 908 -8.45 -31.91 -12.80
C ASN A 908 -9.37 -33.16 -12.73
N ILE A 909 -10.57 -33.10 -12.14
CA ILE A 909 -11.49 -34.26 -12.08
C ILE A 909 -12.08 -34.52 -13.48
N PRO A 910 -11.76 -35.65 -14.14
CA PRO A 910 -12.42 -36.00 -15.39
C PRO A 910 -13.87 -36.39 -15.07
N SER A 911 -14.84 -35.87 -15.82
CA SER A 911 -16.27 -36.20 -15.65
C SER A 911 -16.49 -37.70 -15.77
N LEU A 912 -16.58 -38.42 -14.64
CA LEU A 912 -16.33 -39.86 -14.63
C LEU A 912 -17.45 -40.63 -15.35
N GLN A 913 -17.03 -41.48 -16.29
CA GLN A 913 -17.92 -42.30 -17.10
C GLN A 913 -18.79 -43.22 -16.23
N LYS A 914 -20.08 -43.33 -16.55
CA LYS A 914 -20.97 -44.33 -15.95
C LYS A 914 -20.51 -45.76 -16.29
N LYS A 915 -19.85 -46.44 -15.33
CA LYS A 915 -19.83 -47.90 -15.27
C LYS A 915 -20.78 -48.39 -14.17
N LYS A 916 -21.72 -49.25 -14.55
CA LYS A 916 -22.56 -50.00 -13.60
C LYS A 916 -21.67 -50.98 -12.84
N ALA A 917 -21.72 -50.94 -11.51
CA ALA A 917 -21.37 -52.05 -10.64
C ALA A 917 -22.35 -52.09 -9.45
N SER A 918 -22.61 -53.28 -8.94
CA SER A 918 -23.68 -53.61 -7.99
C SER A 918 -23.35 -53.29 -6.53
N ALA A 919 -24.40 -53.21 -5.70
CA ALA A 919 -24.34 -52.79 -4.31
C ALA A 919 -23.76 -53.85 -3.33
N SER A 920 -23.11 -53.34 -2.28
CA SER A 920 -23.12 -53.80 -0.88
C SER A 920 -22.57 -52.61 -0.07
N GLY A 921 -23.34 -51.92 0.79
CA GLY A 921 -23.79 -52.36 2.12
C GLY A 921 -22.78 -51.83 3.17
N ILE A 922 -23.12 -51.13 4.26
CA ILE A 922 -24.34 -51.07 5.10
C ILE A 922 -24.31 -49.76 5.97
N LEU A 923 -25.46 -49.35 6.56
CA LEU A 923 -25.75 -48.14 7.38
C LEU A 923 -25.99 -46.83 6.57
N GLU A 924 -27.22 -46.32 6.31
CA GLU A 924 -28.47 -46.20 7.10
C GLU A 924 -28.34 -45.16 8.23
N GLY A 925 -28.70 -43.88 8.05
CA GLY A 925 -30.01 -43.24 7.89
C GLY A 925 -29.85 -41.75 8.27
N ILE A 926 -30.74 -40.78 8.04
CA ILE A 926 -32.20 -40.75 7.88
C ILE A 926 -32.60 -39.62 6.90
N ALA A 927 -33.59 -39.90 6.04
CA ALA A 927 -34.61 -39.04 5.38
C ALA A 927 -34.55 -37.49 5.48
N LYS A 928 -35.03 -36.69 4.49
CA LYS A 928 -35.69 -36.91 3.17
C LYS A 928 -35.83 -35.52 2.50
N GLY A 929 -35.85 -35.42 1.16
CA GLY A 929 -36.63 -34.33 0.52
C GLY A 929 -36.13 -33.61 -0.73
N PHE A 930 -35.63 -34.28 -1.78
CA PHE A 930 -35.52 -33.64 -3.11
C PHE A 930 -36.29 -34.40 -4.19
N LYS A 931 -37.28 -33.73 -4.80
CA LYS A 931 -38.02 -34.22 -5.97
C LYS A 931 -37.22 -33.93 -7.25
N LEU A 932 -36.61 -34.97 -7.81
CA LEU A 932 -35.84 -34.89 -9.05
C LEU A 932 -36.75 -34.64 -10.27
N ARG A 933 -36.85 -33.40 -10.76
CA ARG A 933 -37.45 -33.09 -12.07
C ARG A 933 -36.40 -33.32 -13.16
N LYS A 934 -36.62 -34.31 -14.03
CA LYS A 934 -35.74 -34.59 -15.18
C LYS A 934 -35.74 -33.41 -16.16
N GLY A 935 -34.62 -32.69 -16.25
CA GLY A 935 -34.26 -31.83 -17.38
C GLY A 935 -33.08 -32.46 -18.13
N VAL A 936 -33.12 -32.47 -19.45
CA VAL A 936 -32.02 -32.98 -20.28
C VAL A 936 -30.89 -31.95 -20.27
N ARG A 937 -29.74 -32.32 -19.73
CA ARG A 937 -28.49 -31.55 -19.88
C ARG A 937 -27.72 -32.10 -21.07
N HIS A 938 -27.37 -31.25 -22.02
CA HIS A 938 -26.38 -31.58 -23.04
C HIS A 938 -24.99 -31.65 -22.39
N ALA A 939 -24.10 -32.45 -22.97
CA ALA A 939 -22.76 -32.65 -22.44
C ALA A 939 -21.86 -31.47 -22.80
N GLU A 940 -21.37 -30.76 -21.78
CA GLU A 940 -20.19 -29.90 -21.89
C GLU A 940 -18.97 -30.80 -22.11
N TYR A 941 -18.34 -30.68 -23.27
CA TYR A 941 -17.03 -31.28 -23.54
C TYR A 941 -15.94 -30.33 -23.04
N THR A 942 -15.64 -30.38 -21.75
CA THR A 942 -14.54 -29.61 -21.17
C THR A 942 -13.21 -30.26 -21.59
N LEU A 943 -12.50 -29.62 -22.53
CA LEU A 943 -11.09 -29.91 -22.77
C LEU A 943 -10.28 -29.67 -21.49
N ASN A 944 -9.34 -30.56 -21.17
CA ASN A 944 -8.56 -30.49 -19.94
C ASN A 944 -7.63 -29.26 -19.97
N PRO A 945 -7.80 -28.24 -19.09
CA PRO A 945 -7.05 -26.98 -19.22
C PRO A 945 -5.53 -27.15 -19.18
N LYS A 946 -5.03 -28.13 -18.43
CA LYS A 946 -3.57 -28.38 -18.34
C LYS A 946 -2.97 -28.89 -19.65
N SER A 947 -3.77 -29.53 -20.54
CA SER A 947 -3.27 -30.01 -21.83
C SER A 947 -3.20 -28.91 -22.89
N SER A 948 -4.04 -27.87 -22.83
CA SER A 948 -3.94 -26.72 -23.74
C SER A 948 -2.78 -25.80 -23.37
N VAL A 949 -2.52 -25.58 -22.06
CA VAL A 949 -1.38 -24.76 -21.61
C VAL A 949 -0.05 -25.38 -22.03
N ALA A 950 0.14 -26.69 -21.82
CA ALA A 950 1.38 -27.38 -22.24
C ALA A 950 1.57 -27.37 -23.78
N HIS A 951 0.48 -27.40 -24.56
CA HIS A 951 0.53 -27.24 -26.02
C HIS A 951 0.95 -25.82 -26.41
N LEU A 952 0.35 -24.78 -25.80
CA LEU A 952 0.71 -23.39 -26.02
C LEU A 952 2.19 -23.12 -25.67
N GLU A 953 2.68 -23.64 -24.55
CA GLU A 953 4.09 -23.51 -24.17
C GLU A 953 5.05 -24.14 -25.21
N ALA A 954 4.70 -25.31 -25.74
CA ALA A 954 5.46 -25.97 -26.80
C ALA A 954 5.43 -25.21 -28.15
N VAL A 955 4.34 -24.49 -28.44
CA VAL A 955 4.24 -23.58 -29.60
C VAL A 955 5.08 -22.32 -29.37
N PHE A 956 4.96 -21.68 -28.21
CA PHE A 956 5.68 -20.44 -27.90
C PHE A 956 7.20 -20.64 -27.76
N SER A 957 7.65 -21.86 -27.46
CA SER A 957 9.06 -22.25 -27.45
C SER A 957 9.72 -22.25 -28.84
N LYS A 958 8.98 -21.95 -29.91
CA LYS A 958 9.46 -21.92 -31.31
C LYS A 958 9.14 -20.59 -31.96
N TYR A 959 9.95 -20.21 -32.95
CA TYR A 959 9.66 -19.06 -33.80
C TYR A 959 8.53 -19.40 -34.80
N PRO A 960 7.43 -18.62 -34.87
CA PRO A 960 6.23 -18.98 -35.64
C PRO A 960 6.43 -19.11 -37.15
N PHE A 961 7.49 -18.52 -37.72
CA PHE A 961 7.67 -18.43 -39.19
C PHE A 961 8.79 -19.34 -39.74
N SER A 962 9.31 -20.29 -38.95
CA SER A 962 10.43 -21.16 -39.34
C SER A 962 10.12 -22.21 -40.42
N ASP A 963 8.87 -22.66 -40.54
CA ASP A 963 8.51 -23.82 -41.40
C ASP A 963 8.13 -23.45 -42.86
N ALA A 964 8.38 -22.20 -43.28
CA ALA A 964 8.08 -21.71 -44.63
C ALA A 964 9.12 -22.16 -45.68
N SER A 965 9.27 -23.47 -45.90
CA SER A 965 10.03 -24.00 -47.03
C SER A 965 9.29 -23.75 -48.37
N PRO A 966 9.96 -23.25 -49.42
CA PRO A 966 9.30 -22.97 -50.70
C PRO A 966 8.87 -24.28 -51.40
N ILE A 967 7.61 -24.31 -51.80
CA ILE A 967 7.00 -25.41 -52.57
C ILE A 967 7.73 -25.60 -53.90
N ALA A 968 8.42 -26.73 -54.05
CA ALA A 968 8.86 -27.24 -55.35
C ALA A 968 7.77 -28.16 -55.96
N PRO A 969 7.57 -28.15 -57.30
CA PRO A 969 6.48 -28.88 -57.93
C PRO A 969 6.73 -30.39 -58.03
N ASN A 970 5.63 -31.14 -58.13
CA ASN A 970 5.55 -32.60 -58.19
C ASN A 970 6.52 -33.27 -59.19
N ASN A 971 7.00 -34.47 -58.85
CA ASN A 971 7.04 -35.62 -59.76
C ASN A 971 7.08 -36.96 -59.00
N GLU A 972 6.78 -38.05 -59.71
CA GLU A 972 6.23 -39.30 -59.15
C GLU A 972 7.23 -40.43 -58.84
N ILE A 973 6.93 -41.16 -57.74
CA ILE A 973 7.06 -42.63 -57.52
C ILE A 973 8.44 -43.33 -57.74
N LEU A 974 9.06 -43.85 -56.66
CA LEU A 974 9.12 -45.32 -56.40
C LEU A 974 9.71 -45.72 -55.01
N ASN A 975 8.99 -46.63 -54.35
CA ASN A 975 9.29 -47.53 -53.21
C ASN A 975 10.71 -47.65 -52.61
N SER A 976 10.84 -47.54 -51.27
CA SER A 976 11.05 -48.68 -50.34
C SER A 976 11.60 -48.23 -48.95
N SER A 977 11.61 -49.15 -47.97
CA SER A 977 11.87 -48.92 -46.53
C SER A 977 12.22 -50.27 -45.87
N PRO A 978 12.84 -50.41 -44.67
CA PRO A 978 13.49 -49.43 -43.78
C PRO A 978 14.94 -49.83 -43.35
N ASN A 979 15.48 -49.14 -42.33
CA ASN A 979 16.29 -49.65 -41.19
C ASN A 979 17.83 -49.36 -41.06
N MET A 980 18.17 -48.94 -39.83
CA MET A 980 19.45 -49.01 -39.07
C MET A 980 20.64 -48.08 -39.39
N ALA A 981 20.76 -47.04 -38.55
CA ALA A 981 21.78 -46.85 -37.49
C ALA A 981 23.30 -46.93 -37.79
N ASN A 982 24.04 -46.00 -37.16
CA ASN A 982 25.50 -45.93 -36.91
C ASN A 982 26.37 -45.69 -38.17
N GLU A 983 27.50 -44.97 -38.14
CA GLU A 983 28.13 -43.94 -37.30
C GLU A 983 29.52 -43.70 -37.95
N GLU A 984 30.07 -42.49 -37.83
CA GLU A 984 31.49 -42.12 -37.97
C GLU A 984 32.21 -42.14 -39.37
N GLU A 985 32.78 -40.95 -39.65
CA GLU A 985 34.04 -40.60 -40.32
C GLU A 985 34.68 -41.51 -41.40
N LEU A 986 35.03 -40.93 -42.56
CA LEU A 986 36.41 -40.42 -42.80
C LEU A 986 36.60 -39.71 -44.17
N SER A 987 37.67 -38.91 -44.20
CA SER A 987 38.33 -38.17 -45.30
C SER A 987 38.26 -38.72 -46.74
N ILE A 988 38.19 -37.80 -47.72
CA ILE A 988 38.76 -37.98 -49.07
C ILE A 988 39.39 -36.65 -49.55
N ASP A 989 40.72 -36.63 -49.64
CA ASP A 989 41.45 -35.98 -50.74
C ASP A 989 41.71 -37.07 -51.79
N ASP A 990 41.56 -36.78 -53.09
CA ASP A 990 42.52 -37.17 -54.16
C ASP A 990 42.04 -36.79 -55.59
N ILE A 991 42.61 -35.68 -56.10
CA ILE A 991 43.30 -35.53 -57.42
C ILE A 991 42.52 -35.53 -58.77
N ASP A 992 42.50 -34.32 -59.38
CA ASP A 992 42.78 -33.86 -60.78
C ASP A 992 42.32 -34.60 -62.07
N ILE A 993 41.91 -33.83 -63.11
CA ILE A 993 42.75 -33.43 -64.29
C ILE A 993 41.96 -32.59 -65.36
N ASP A 994 42.60 -31.49 -65.82
CA ASP A 994 42.57 -30.71 -67.09
C ASP A 994 41.29 -30.38 -67.94
N ASP A 995 40.97 -29.08 -67.93
CA ASP A 995 40.77 -28.11 -69.05
C ASP A 995 40.53 -28.56 -70.53
N THR A 996 39.48 -28.00 -71.17
CA THR A 996 39.54 -26.94 -72.23
C THR A 996 38.29 -26.83 -73.13
N ILE A 997 37.42 -25.81 -72.98
CA ILE A 997 36.49 -25.28 -74.03
C ILE A 997 36.26 -23.76 -73.81
N PRO A 998 36.22 -22.90 -74.86
CA PRO A 998 36.02 -21.45 -74.71
C PRO A 998 34.55 -21.00 -74.89
N SER A 999 34.02 -20.16 -73.99
CA SER A 999 32.83 -19.32 -74.27
C SER A 999 32.64 -18.15 -73.27
N THR A 1000 31.69 -17.26 -73.57
CA THR A 1000 31.44 -15.96 -72.93
C THR A 1000 30.59 -16.01 -71.65
N SER A 1001 31.10 -15.46 -70.54
CA SER A 1001 30.34 -14.73 -69.48
C SER A 1001 31.30 -14.21 -68.40
N ALA A 1002 30.91 -13.18 -67.64
CA ALA A 1002 31.88 -12.27 -67.00
C ALA A 1002 32.33 -12.62 -65.57
N SER A 1003 33.62 -12.89 -65.40
CA SER A 1003 34.40 -12.93 -64.14
C SER A 1003 35.91 -12.82 -64.49
N SER A 1004 36.91 -12.70 -63.61
CA SER A 1004 37.06 -12.38 -62.17
C SER A 1004 38.55 -12.03 -61.92
N TRP A 1005 38.92 -11.39 -60.79
CA TRP A 1005 40.34 -11.12 -60.46
C TRP A 1005 40.68 -11.46 -58.98
N LYS A 1006 41.73 -12.28 -58.82
CA LYS A 1006 42.72 -12.50 -57.73
C LYS A 1006 42.52 -11.72 -56.40
N LEU A 1007 42.55 -12.34 -55.23
CA LEU A 1007 43.66 -13.06 -54.56
C LEU A 1007 44.92 -12.20 -54.29
N GLU A 1008 45.06 -11.66 -53.08
CA GLU A 1008 46.06 -12.14 -52.09
C GLU A 1008 45.83 -11.60 -50.65
N ASN A 1009 45.67 -12.54 -49.72
CA ASN A 1009 45.86 -12.55 -48.25
C ASN A 1009 46.08 -11.26 -47.43
N ASN A 1010 45.14 -10.98 -46.51
CA ASN A 1010 45.20 -11.42 -45.09
C ASN A 1010 43.85 -11.13 -44.41
N GLN A 1011 43.09 -12.15 -44.02
CA GLN A 1011 43.09 -12.79 -42.69
C GLN A 1011 42.74 -11.89 -41.49
N ASN A 1012 41.61 -12.24 -40.85
CA ASN A 1012 41.27 -12.09 -39.44
C ASN A 1012 40.96 -10.67 -38.88
N LEU A 1013 39.68 -10.29 -38.86
CA LEU A 1013 38.82 -10.44 -37.66
C LEU A 1013 37.41 -9.87 -37.89
N THR A 1014 36.40 -10.70 -37.66
CA THR A 1014 35.04 -10.25 -37.35
C THR A 1014 34.98 -9.73 -35.90
N GLY A 1015 34.12 -8.74 -35.65
CA GLY A 1015 33.82 -8.24 -34.29
C GLY A 1015 34.34 -6.84 -33.98
N THR A 1016 33.57 -6.11 -33.16
CA THR A 1016 33.86 -4.80 -32.54
C THR A 1016 33.35 -3.48 -33.18
N GLU A 1017 32.08 -3.43 -33.61
CA GLU A 1017 31.30 -2.16 -33.61
C GLU A 1017 30.03 -2.18 -32.71
N ARG A 1018 29.67 -3.33 -32.12
CA ARG A 1018 28.59 -3.39 -31.09
C ARG A 1018 29.10 -3.61 -29.65
N GLU A 1019 30.39 -3.88 -29.47
CA GLU A 1019 31.03 -4.09 -28.15
C GLU A 1019 31.86 -2.88 -27.66
N LYS A 1020 32.22 -1.93 -28.55
CA LYS A 1020 33.02 -0.74 -28.20
C LYS A 1020 32.23 0.43 -27.59
N LEU A 1021 30.95 0.23 -27.27
CA LEU A 1021 30.10 1.22 -26.60
C LEU A 1021 29.90 0.91 -25.09
N PHE A 1022 30.21 -0.30 -24.61
CA PHE A 1022 29.95 -0.70 -23.22
C PHE A 1022 31.07 -1.50 -22.51
N GLU A 1023 32.27 -1.67 -23.09
CA GLU A 1023 33.44 -2.10 -22.32
C GLU A 1023 33.97 -0.96 -21.42
N GLY A 1024 33.40 -0.85 -20.21
CA GLY A 1024 33.84 0.14 -19.22
C GLY A 1024 33.04 0.25 -17.93
N ALA A 1025 32.22 -0.75 -17.57
CA ALA A 1025 31.31 -0.64 -16.42
C ALA A 1025 31.14 -1.90 -15.55
N THR A 1026 32.14 -2.78 -15.48
CA THR A 1026 32.24 -3.79 -14.39
C THR A 1026 33.68 -3.95 -13.92
N ASP A 1027 34.05 -3.18 -12.89
CA ASP A 1027 34.47 -3.82 -11.63
C ASP A 1027 34.49 -2.83 -10.46
N VAL A 1028 34.03 -3.30 -9.30
CA VAL A 1028 33.99 -2.50 -8.07
C VAL A 1028 35.37 -2.48 -7.42
N SER A 1029 36.00 -1.31 -7.35
CA SER A 1029 37.05 -1.05 -6.36
C SER A 1029 37.03 0.42 -5.90
N GLU A 1030 37.33 0.63 -4.62
CA GLU A 1030 37.25 1.93 -3.94
C GLU A 1030 38.14 3.01 -4.59
N PRO A 1031 37.79 4.31 -4.49
CA PRO A 1031 38.54 5.38 -5.15
C PRO A 1031 39.95 5.55 -4.57
N ARG A 1032 40.95 5.00 -5.27
CA ARG A 1032 42.36 5.14 -4.91
C ARG A 1032 42.94 6.47 -5.42
N ILE A 1033 43.58 7.21 -4.52
CA ILE A 1033 44.24 8.49 -4.84
C ILE A 1033 45.47 8.23 -5.73
N ARG A 1034 45.49 8.82 -6.93
CA ARG A 1034 46.61 8.75 -7.89
C ARG A 1034 47.79 9.63 -7.47
N THR A 1035 49.01 9.18 -7.74
CA THR A 1035 50.24 9.90 -7.36
C THR A 1035 50.62 10.99 -8.36
N VAL A 1036 51.39 11.98 -7.88
CA VAL A 1036 51.83 13.16 -8.66
C VAL A 1036 52.67 12.78 -9.90
N GLU A 1037 53.29 11.61 -9.89
CA GLU A 1037 54.14 11.10 -10.97
C GLU A 1037 53.32 10.59 -12.17
N GLU A 1038 52.18 9.92 -11.93
CA GLU A 1038 51.25 9.51 -13.00
C GLU A 1038 50.68 10.73 -13.74
N ILE A 1039 50.34 11.78 -12.98
CA ILE A 1039 49.86 13.06 -13.54
C ILE A 1039 50.96 13.70 -14.40
N LYS A 1040 52.21 13.74 -13.92
CA LYS A 1040 53.35 14.29 -14.68
C LYS A 1040 53.67 13.49 -15.94
N ALA A 1041 53.45 12.18 -15.96
CA ALA A 1041 53.66 11.35 -17.14
C ALA A 1041 52.67 11.69 -18.27
N LYS A 1042 51.38 11.87 -17.93
CA LYS A 1042 50.31 12.09 -18.92
C LYS A 1042 50.42 13.42 -19.68
N TYR A 1043 51.04 14.44 -19.08
CA TYR A 1043 51.22 15.77 -19.70
C TYR A 1043 52.60 15.99 -20.36
N ARG A 1044 53.47 14.98 -20.42
CA ARG A 1044 54.87 15.14 -20.89
C ARG A 1044 55.11 14.93 -22.39
N LYS A 1045 54.08 14.60 -23.16
CA LYS A 1045 54.15 14.38 -24.62
C LYS A 1045 52.95 15.00 -25.35
N ALA A 1046 53.02 16.31 -25.60
CA ALA A 1046 52.17 17.00 -26.57
C ALA A 1046 52.91 18.24 -27.10
N GLU A 1047 53.66 18.07 -28.18
CA GLU A 1047 54.65 19.06 -28.67
C GLU A 1047 54.03 20.20 -29.52
N ASN A 1048 52.69 20.32 -29.53
CA ASN A 1048 51.95 21.32 -30.32
C ASN A 1048 50.83 21.98 -29.51
N THR A 1049 51.20 22.93 -28.64
CA THR A 1049 50.25 23.69 -27.80
C THR A 1049 49.27 24.58 -28.58
N SER A 1050 49.61 25.00 -29.80
CA SER A 1050 48.70 25.81 -30.64
C SER A 1050 47.52 25.01 -31.21
N SER A 1051 47.71 23.72 -31.53
CA SER A 1051 46.64 22.85 -32.03
C SER A 1051 45.57 22.65 -30.97
N VAL A 1052 45.98 22.31 -29.73
CA VAL A 1052 45.05 22.09 -28.61
C VAL A 1052 44.32 23.39 -28.22
N ALA A 1053 44.98 24.55 -28.34
CA ALA A 1053 44.35 25.84 -28.13
C ALA A 1053 43.30 26.19 -29.21
N ASN A 1054 43.56 25.85 -30.48
CA ASN A 1054 42.58 26.04 -31.56
C ASN A 1054 41.37 25.11 -31.40
N ASP A 1055 41.58 23.83 -31.05
CA ASP A 1055 40.45 22.90 -30.79
C ASP A 1055 39.60 23.34 -29.59
N ALA A 1056 40.23 23.86 -28.54
CA ALA A 1056 39.52 24.43 -27.40
C ALA A 1056 38.72 25.69 -27.79
N LYS A 1057 39.27 26.56 -28.65
CA LYS A 1057 38.59 27.74 -29.20
C LYS A 1057 37.40 27.37 -30.09
N ASN A 1058 37.56 26.37 -30.96
CA ASN A 1058 36.49 25.88 -31.84
C ASN A 1058 35.34 25.27 -31.02
N LYS A 1059 35.66 24.45 -29.99
CA LYS A 1059 34.65 23.89 -29.08
C LYS A 1059 33.97 24.96 -28.19
N LEU A 1060 34.61 26.10 -27.96
CA LEU A 1060 33.99 27.24 -27.28
C LEU A 1060 33.00 27.97 -28.18
N LEU A 1061 33.36 28.20 -29.45
CA LEU A 1061 32.44 28.76 -30.46
C LEU A 1061 31.20 27.87 -30.66
N GLU A 1062 31.39 26.56 -30.82
CA GLU A 1062 30.30 25.60 -30.99
C GLU A 1062 29.35 25.56 -29.76
N ARG A 1063 29.90 25.77 -28.55
CA ARG A 1063 29.10 25.91 -27.32
C ARG A 1063 28.36 27.24 -27.25
N GLN A 1064 28.96 28.32 -27.72
CA GLN A 1064 28.30 29.63 -27.78
C GLN A 1064 27.10 29.60 -28.74
N GLU A 1065 27.25 29.03 -29.94
CA GLU A 1065 26.15 28.87 -30.90
C GLU A 1065 25.01 28.00 -30.34
N LYS A 1066 25.33 26.91 -29.64
CA LYS A 1066 24.34 26.09 -28.94
C LYS A 1066 23.63 26.86 -27.82
N LEU A 1067 24.35 27.69 -27.07
CA LEU A 1067 23.77 28.54 -26.01
C LEU A 1067 22.84 29.61 -26.59
N GLU A 1068 23.21 30.25 -27.70
CA GLU A 1068 22.37 31.23 -28.40
C GLU A 1068 21.12 30.59 -29.02
N LYS A 1069 21.20 29.33 -29.47
CA LYS A 1069 20.04 28.57 -29.96
C LYS A 1069 19.09 28.23 -28.81
N ILE A 1070 19.60 27.80 -27.66
CA ILE A 1070 18.80 27.55 -26.44
C ILE A 1070 18.14 28.86 -25.97
N SER A 1071 18.89 29.96 -25.90
CA SER A 1071 18.36 31.27 -25.46
C SER A 1071 17.21 31.78 -26.35
N ARG A 1072 17.25 31.54 -27.66
CA ARG A 1072 16.13 31.85 -28.57
C ARG A 1072 14.91 30.96 -28.28
N HIS A 1073 15.12 29.65 -28.16
CA HIS A 1073 14.04 28.71 -27.86
C HIS A 1073 13.39 28.98 -26.48
N THR A 1074 14.14 29.47 -25.49
CA THR A 1074 13.61 29.91 -24.20
C THR A 1074 12.77 31.19 -24.33
N ALA A 1075 13.19 32.15 -25.16
CA ALA A 1075 12.40 33.36 -25.41
C ALA A 1075 11.09 33.07 -26.18
N GLU A 1076 11.13 32.15 -27.14
CA GLU A 1076 9.94 31.66 -27.87
C GLU A 1076 8.95 30.96 -26.92
N LEU A 1077 9.45 30.09 -26.02
CA LEU A 1077 8.61 29.46 -24.98
C LEU A 1077 8.02 30.48 -23.99
N GLN A 1078 8.78 31.52 -23.62
CA GLN A 1078 8.26 32.57 -22.75
C GLN A 1078 7.16 33.39 -23.44
N SER A 1079 7.34 33.77 -24.71
CA SER A 1079 6.30 34.45 -25.50
C SER A 1079 5.03 33.61 -25.57
N GLY A 1080 5.15 32.32 -25.90
CA GLY A 1080 3.99 31.42 -25.96
C GLY A 1080 3.27 31.29 -24.61
N ALA A 1081 4.01 31.26 -23.49
CA ALA A 1081 3.41 31.24 -22.15
C ALA A 1081 2.68 32.54 -21.80
N GLU A 1082 3.20 33.70 -22.22
CA GLU A 1082 2.54 35.00 -22.07
C GLU A 1082 1.27 35.09 -22.95
N ASP A 1083 1.32 34.56 -24.17
CA ASP A 1083 0.15 34.46 -25.07
C ASP A 1083 -0.95 33.56 -24.46
N PHE A 1084 -0.61 32.36 -23.97
CA PHE A 1084 -1.55 31.48 -23.27
C PHE A 1084 -2.14 32.13 -22.01
N ALA A 1085 -1.34 32.85 -21.22
CA ALA A 1085 -1.82 33.58 -20.06
C ALA A 1085 -2.77 34.72 -20.45
N SER A 1086 -2.55 35.38 -21.60
CA SER A 1086 -3.46 36.39 -22.14
C SER A 1086 -4.81 35.79 -22.54
N LEU A 1087 -4.79 34.64 -23.24
CA LEU A 1087 -5.98 33.93 -23.71
C LEU A 1087 -6.83 33.42 -22.54
N ALA A 1088 -6.18 32.90 -21.50
CA ALA A 1088 -6.86 32.48 -20.27
C ALA A 1088 -7.55 33.65 -19.55
N ASN A 1089 -6.91 34.83 -19.51
CA ASN A 1089 -7.52 36.04 -18.93
C ASN A 1089 -8.68 36.60 -19.79
N GLU A 1090 -8.65 36.47 -21.11
CA GLU A 1090 -9.82 36.76 -21.95
C GLU A 1090 -10.95 35.76 -21.72
N LEU A 1091 -10.65 34.47 -21.58
CA LEU A 1091 -11.65 33.45 -21.26
C LEU A 1091 -12.37 33.74 -19.93
N VAL A 1092 -11.61 34.08 -18.88
CA VAL A 1092 -12.19 34.47 -17.57
C VAL A 1092 -13.12 35.67 -17.72
N LYS A 1093 -12.70 36.74 -18.42
CA LYS A 1093 -13.57 37.90 -18.69
C LYS A 1093 -14.80 37.55 -19.53
N ALA A 1094 -14.68 36.61 -20.47
CA ALA A 1094 -15.80 36.14 -21.28
C ALA A 1094 -16.82 35.35 -20.43
N MET A 1095 -16.35 34.60 -19.42
CA MET A 1095 -17.22 33.88 -18.48
C MET A 1095 -17.85 34.81 -17.44
N GLU A 1096 -17.13 35.79 -16.90
CA GLU A 1096 -17.68 36.80 -15.97
C GLU A 1096 -18.84 37.63 -16.57
N ASN A 1097 -18.85 37.81 -17.89
CA ASN A 1097 -19.91 38.53 -18.60
C ASN A 1097 -21.14 37.66 -18.97
N ARG A 1098 -21.10 36.34 -18.78
CA ARG A 1098 -22.25 35.45 -19.04
C ARG A 1098 -23.18 35.39 -17.83
N LYS A 1099 -24.44 35.80 -18.01
CA LYS A 1099 -25.49 35.66 -16.99
C LYS A 1099 -26.05 34.23 -17.02
N TRP A 1100 -26.35 33.70 -15.84
CA TRP A 1100 -26.64 32.28 -15.58
C TRP A 1100 -27.85 31.66 -16.31
N TRP A 1101 -28.66 32.46 -17.01
CA TRP A 1101 -29.84 32.02 -17.78
C TRP A 1101 -29.61 31.96 -19.30
N HIS A 1102 -28.35 31.97 -19.75
CA HIS A 1102 -27.95 31.75 -21.15
C HIS A 1102 -27.15 30.44 -21.31
N ILE A 1103 -27.63 29.39 -20.63
CA ILE A 1103 -27.24 27.99 -20.82
C ILE A 1103 -28.54 27.20 -20.99
#